data_AF-A0A1U8PQM1-F1
#
_entry.id   AF-A0A1U8PQM1-F1
#
_cell.length_a   1.000
_cell.length_b   1.000
_cell.length_c   1.000
_cell.angle_alpha   90.00
_cell.angle_beta   90.00
_cell.angle_gamma   90.00
#
_symmetry.space_group_name_H-M   'P 1'
#
loop_
_entity.id
_entity.type
_entity.pdbx_description
1 polymer ?
#
loop_
_entity_poly.entity_id
_entity_poly.type
_entity_poly.pdbx_seq_one_letter_code
_entity_poly.pdbx_strand_id
1 'polypeptide(L)'
;MILRTPPPKKQRAEPILHESPSPQVASEGRLVIYEDNPLAAPPPESPHQPSDHLLCTYQCRQMVKADFIDALSNAEKQIRDYQSKLEILNENLSKAEVERKKFRDQFLYAEQELAAAKGREQMLHDQLLKEVNDSQERFKKQLETNNELKGKLQNELNLRKKAESSAASAEEKAADIEGKLTQFSQSIEREKKQLQNELSQLKGESKLSISRISADLERTEFRANCAEKESELLKEQLEDLKKQLNECLNQKSEVEKKMSSFTFQEVTSSESSILIKHLQEELRNYESEVREARKLKSSHEDIELLKAKLLEEKGRRERAESELSKLQEQQICLSNLEKELSLWKLIMKDIPGVSCPEDIPVKFATLQKEVIASTMKIGETNARLKQIEVGLDAAQLAKQNAEAEAALDKEKAEILKSEVKRIELMLSMVTEERNKLSNAINELKRHKNEEAGDEVASGTVVQELESSLAKKESCIKELERSLHEQKEINDRQHNEIKMLHDRLNNEARRIKSLDRETDRLRSEISLLESKLGHGDYSASNTKVLRMVNTLAVDNEAKQTIEALQTELQKTKEKLQALEELKSQSGDTGKLVDSYISEKITKLKEQIATLEKREERYKTVFADRISVFRRACCELFGYKIVMDEHQRPNGIPVTHFTLQSIYAQNDDEKLEFEYESGNTNILANDYTAQPEISHQVDIFVRKLNSIPAFTANLTVESFNRRTLS
;
A
#
# COMPACT_ATOMS: atom_id res chain seq x y z
N MET A 1 2.19 -28.25 35.31
CA MET A 1 3.38 -29.12 35.52
C MET A 1 4.11 -29.28 34.21
N ILE A 2 5.39 -28.93 34.13
CA ILE A 2 6.30 -29.32 33.04
C ILE A 2 7.61 -29.75 33.70
N LEU A 3 8.15 -30.90 33.31
CA LEU A 3 9.33 -31.50 33.93
C LEU A 3 10.61 -30.83 33.40
N ARG A 4 11.57 -30.58 34.30
CA ARG A 4 12.90 -30.07 33.94
C ARG A 4 13.85 -31.23 33.62
N THR A 5 14.57 -31.14 32.51
CA THR A 5 15.82 -31.88 32.25
C THR A 5 16.96 -30.87 32.08
N PRO A 6 18.15 -31.12 32.67
CA PRO A 6 19.22 -30.12 32.72
C PRO A 6 20.22 -30.24 31.54
N PRO A 7 20.85 -29.14 31.11
CA PRO A 7 21.99 -29.17 30.19
C PRO A 7 23.30 -29.62 30.89
N PRO A 8 24.30 -30.12 30.15
CA PRO A 8 25.55 -30.63 30.72
C PRO A 8 26.48 -29.53 31.23
N LYS A 9 27.30 -29.86 32.24
CA LYS A 9 28.29 -28.96 32.84
C LYS A 9 29.41 -28.60 31.86
N LYS A 10 29.67 -27.31 31.66
CA LYS A 10 31.01 -26.80 31.35
C LYS A 10 31.66 -26.28 32.63
N GLN A 11 32.99 -26.31 32.68
CA GLN A 11 33.76 -25.93 33.86
C GLN A 11 33.85 -24.41 34.06
N ARG A 12 34.13 -24.04 35.31
CA ARG A 12 34.07 -22.68 35.86
C ARG A 12 35.31 -21.87 35.47
N ALA A 13 35.10 -20.72 34.84
CA ALA A 13 36.01 -19.60 34.86
C ALA A 13 35.23 -18.40 35.41
N GLU A 14 35.71 -17.79 36.49
CA GLU A 14 35.12 -16.60 37.11
C GLU A 14 36.05 -15.40 36.93
N PRO A 15 35.54 -14.16 37.02
CA PRO A 15 36.13 -13.02 36.33
C PRO A 15 37.28 -12.35 37.08
N ILE A 16 38.17 -11.71 36.31
CA ILE A 16 39.06 -10.67 36.82
C ILE A 16 38.33 -9.33 36.63
N LEU A 17 38.07 -8.62 37.74
CA LEU A 17 37.65 -7.22 37.73
C LEU A 17 38.84 -6.32 37.43
N HIS A 18 38.61 -5.24 36.66
CA HIS A 18 39.57 -4.16 36.55
C HIS A 18 39.54 -3.29 37.80
N GLU A 19 40.71 -3.03 38.39
CA GLU A 19 40.93 -1.83 39.18
C GLU A 19 42.37 -1.33 38.92
N SER A 20 42.49 -0.07 38.54
CA SER A 20 43.78 0.63 38.36
C SER A 20 44.11 1.37 39.65
N PRO A 21 45.39 1.48 40.04
CA PRO A 21 46.10 2.72 39.67
C PRO A 21 47.60 2.59 39.39
N SER A 22 48.15 3.66 38.85
CA SER A 22 49.57 3.97 38.64
C SER A 22 50.14 4.80 39.82
N PRO A 23 51.44 5.18 39.88
CA PRO A 23 52.65 4.67 39.20
C PRO A 23 53.87 4.46 40.16
N GLN A 24 55.04 4.09 39.60
CA GLN A 24 56.42 4.17 40.15
C GLN A 24 56.81 3.35 41.40
N VAL A 25 57.90 2.56 41.26
CA VAL A 25 59.18 2.62 42.02
C VAL A 25 60.14 1.56 41.44
N ALA A 26 61.44 1.64 41.75
CA ALA A 26 62.51 0.82 41.17
C ALA A 26 62.83 -0.47 41.98
N SER A 27 64.00 -1.07 41.69
CA SER A 27 64.53 -2.35 42.20
C SER A 27 63.84 -3.62 41.64
N GLU A 28 64.53 -4.74 41.42
CA GLU A 28 65.97 -5.03 41.60
C GLU A 28 66.47 -6.10 40.61
N GLY A 29 67.75 -6.03 40.21
CA GLY A 29 68.36 -7.03 39.34
C GLY A 29 68.91 -8.21 40.15
N ARG A 30 68.56 -9.44 39.77
CA ARG A 30 69.07 -10.67 40.42
C ARG A 30 69.70 -11.62 39.41
N LEU A 31 71.00 -11.41 39.11
CA LEU A 31 71.80 -12.45 38.47
C LEU A 31 71.90 -13.65 39.43
N VAL A 32 71.78 -14.86 38.88
CA VAL A 32 72.14 -16.09 39.59
C VAL A 32 73.57 -16.44 39.19
N ILE A 33 74.50 -16.23 40.10
CA ILE A 33 75.86 -16.74 40.00
C ILE A 33 75.82 -18.23 40.42
N TYR A 34 76.45 -19.09 39.63
CA TYR A 34 76.83 -20.43 40.08
C TYR A 34 78.26 -20.36 40.60
N GLU A 35 78.45 -20.59 41.90
CA GLU A 35 79.76 -20.77 42.51
C GLU A 35 80.18 -22.26 42.49
N ASP A 36 81.48 -22.50 42.63
CA ASP A 36 82.10 -23.83 42.61
C ASP A 36 81.65 -24.75 43.75
N ASN A 37 81.88 -26.06 43.57
CA ASN A 37 81.95 -27.01 44.68
C ASN A 37 83.19 -27.92 44.50
N PRO A 38 84.01 -28.21 45.54
CA PRO A 38 85.42 -28.54 45.34
C PRO A 38 85.80 -30.01 45.56
N LEU A 39 87.10 -30.29 45.39
CA LEU A 39 87.86 -31.44 45.91
C LEU A 39 87.53 -32.85 45.36
N ALA A 40 88.38 -33.30 44.44
CA ALA A 40 88.80 -34.70 44.35
C ALA A 40 90.33 -34.78 44.56
N ALA A 41 90.80 -35.75 45.35
CA ALA A 41 92.20 -35.82 45.79
C ALA A 41 93.12 -36.51 44.76
N PRO A 42 94.44 -36.20 44.74
CA PRO A 42 95.41 -36.96 43.96
C PRO A 42 95.63 -38.37 44.57
N PRO A 43 95.78 -39.42 43.75
CA PRO A 43 96.27 -40.70 44.24
C PRO A 43 97.78 -40.62 44.57
N PRO A 44 98.27 -41.44 45.53
CA PRO A 44 99.66 -41.38 45.98
C PRO A 44 100.57 -42.31 45.16
N GLU A 45 101.88 -42.02 45.14
CA GLU A 45 102.90 -43.07 45.34
C GLU A 45 104.27 -42.50 45.78
N SER A 46 105.09 -43.37 46.33
CA SER A 46 106.44 -43.13 46.88
C SER A 46 107.32 -44.36 46.56
N PRO A 47 108.63 -44.42 46.84
CA PRO A 47 109.52 -43.41 47.44
C PRO A 47 110.79 -43.15 46.60
N HIS A 48 111.71 -42.31 47.10
CA HIS A 48 113.08 -42.23 46.56
C HIS A 48 113.96 -43.39 47.06
N GLN A 49 114.46 -44.24 46.16
CA GLN A 49 115.81 -44.86 46.13
C GLN A 49 115.84 -46.07 45.16
N PRO A 50 117.01 -46.46 44.61
CA PRO A 50 118.06 -45.64 44.03
C PRO A 50 118.45 -46.14 42.61
N SER A 51 119.32 -45.41 41.90
CA SER A 51 119.99 -45.82 40.65
C SER A 51 119.10 -46.25 39.47
N ASP A 52 119.11 -45.47 38.39
CA ASP A 52 120.05 -45.84 37.33
C ASP A 52 120.36 -44.70 36.35
N HIS A 53 121.54 -44.79 35.73
CA HIS A 53 122.15 -43.72 34.94
C HIS A 53 121.62 -43.71 33.49
N LEU A 54 120.29 -43.64 33.33
CA LEU A 54 119.67 -43.46 32.03
C LEU A 54 119.92 -42.03 31.52
N LEU A 55 121.06 -41.86 30.86
CA LEU A 55 121.42 -40.68 30.09
C LEU A 55 120.39 -40.44 28.99
N CYS A 56 119.34 -39.68 29.32
CA CYS A 56 118.36 -39.17 28.35
C CYS A 56 119.12 -38.49 27.21
N THR A 57 119.19 -39.15 26.07
CA THR A 57 120.05 -38.74 24.95
C THR A 57 119.61 -37.37 24.45
N TYR A 58 120.52 -36.66 23.76
CA TYR A 58 120.20 -35.39 23.11
C TYR A 58 118.92 -35.52 22.24
N GLN A 59 118.77 -36.66 21.55
CA GLN A 59 117.60 -36.99 20.73
C GLN A 59 116.31 -37.07 21.54
N CYS A 60 116.27 -37.80 22.67
CA CYS A 60 115.08 -37.84 23.52
C CYS A 60 114.72 -36.47 24.10
N ARG A 61 115.72 -35.65 24.44
CA ARG A 61 115.51 -34.28 24.95
C ARG A 61 115.01 -33.31 23.88
N GLN A 62 115.43 -33.47 22.62
CA GLN A 62 114.88 -32.70 21.51
C GLN A 62 113.51 -33.20 21.07
N MET A 63 113.23 -34.50 21.18
CA MET A 63 111.90 -35.07 20.90
C MET A 63 110.85 -34.47 21.85
N VAL A 64 111.05 -34.58 23.18
CA VAL A 64 110.15 -33.97 24.17
C VAL A 64 110.02 -32.45 24.01
N LYS A 65 111.07 -31.77 23.53
CA LYS A 65 111.01 -30.33 23.21
C LYS A 65 110.19 -30.05 21.94
N ALA A 66 110.31 -30.88 20.90
CA ALA A 66 109.49 -30.79 19.70
C ALA A 66 108.02 -31.08 20.03
N ASP A 67 107.74 -32.19 20.74
CA ASP A 67 106.41 -32.56 21.22
C ASP A 67 105.76 -31.41 22.01
N PHE A 68 106.53 -30.72 22.87
CA PHE A 68 106.06 -29.55 23.62
C PHE A 68 105.81 -28.32 22.73
N ILE A 69 106.66 -28.05 21.74
CA ILE A 69 106.48 -26.94 20.79
C ILE A 69 105.28 -27.20 19.88
N ASP A 70 105.08 -28.44 19.43
CA ASP A 70 103.94 -28.83 18.61
C ASP A 70 102.65 -28.82 19.44
N ALA A 71 102.68 -29.25 20.70
CA ALA A 71 101.55 -29.11 21.62
C ALA A 71 101.20 -27.63 21.86
N LEU A 72 102.19 -26.75 22.04
CA LEU A 72 102.00 -25.32 22.22
C LEU A 72 101.47 -24.64 20.95
N SER A 73 101.99 -25.00 19.78
CA SER A 73 101.53 -24.52 18.47
C SER A 73 100.08 -24.94 18.19
N ASN A 74 99.73 -26.19 18.54
CA ASN A 74 98.34 -26.66 18.49
C ASN A 74 97.44 -25.93 19.50
N ALA A 75 97.92 -25.63 20.71
CA ALA A 75 97.18 -24.86 21.71
C ALA A 75 96.93 -23.41 21.25
N GLU A 76 97.95 -22.72 20.70
CA GLU A 76 97.76 -21.41 20.08
C GLU A 76 96.78 -21.44 18.92
N LYS A 77 96.83 -22.50 18.08
CA LYS A 77 95.88 -22.67 16.98
C LYS A 77 94.46 -22.84 17.52
N GLN A 78 94.26 -23.66 18.54
CA GLN A 78 92.96 -23.79 19.21
C GLN A 78 92.49 -22.46 19.81
N ILE A 79 93.38 -21.67 20.43
CA ILE A 79 93.05 -20.33 20.95
C ILE A 79 92.58 -19.40 19.81
N ARG A 80 93.29 -19.38 18.66
CA ARG A 80 92.88 -18.60 17.47
C ARG A 80 91.53 -19.11 16.90
N ASP A 81 91.32 -20.41 16.84
CA ASP A 81 90.06 -21.03 16.40
C ASP A 81 88.90 -20.70 17.37
N TYR A 82 89.15 -20.60 18.68
CA TYR A 82 88.16 -20.18 19.68
C TYR A 82 87.88 -18.68 19.65
N GLN A 83 88.90 -17.84 19.43
CA GLN A 83 88.74 -16.40 19.25
C GLN A 83 87.84 -16.10 18.04
N SER A 84 88.13 -16.70 16.88
CA SER A 84 87.29 -16.54 15.68
C SER A 84 85.85 -17.03 15.89
N LYS A 85 85.66 -18.14 16.62
CA LYS A 85 84.30 -18.61 17.00
C LYS A 85 83.58 -17.63 17.91
N LEU A 86 84.27 -17.00 18.87
CA LEU A 86 83.70 -15.98 19.76
C LEU A 86 83.32 -14.70 18.99
N GLU A 87 84.15 -14.26 18.04
CA GLU A 87 83.85 -13.12 17.17
C GLU A 87 82.59 -13.37 16.32
N ILE A 88 82.51 -14.53 15.64
CA ILE A 88 81.34 -14.95 14.87
C ILE A 88 80.07 -15.02 15.75
N LEU A 89 80.19 -15.57 16.96
CA LEU A 89 79.06 -15.71 17.88
C LEU A 89 78.60 -14.36 18.45
N ASN A 90 79.53 -13.43 18.70
CA ASN A 90 79.24 -12.05 19.11
C ASN A 90 78.59 -11.23 17.98
N GLU A 91 79.06 -11.37 16.73
CA GLU A 91 78.39 -10.80 15.56
C GLU A 91 76.95 -11.31 15.43
N ASN A 92 76.73 -12.62 15.57
CA ASN A 92 75.42 -13.23 15.45
C ASN A 92 74.48 -12.80 16.59
N LEU A 93 75.00 -12.64 17.80
CA LEU A 93 74.27 -12.04 18.92
C LEU A 93 73.86 -10.59 18.60
N SER A 94 74.78 -9.76 18.09
CA SER A 94 74.48 -8.38 17.70
C SER A 94 73.39 -8.29 16.61
N LYS A 95 73.47 -9.14 15.58
CA LYS A 95 72.44 -9.26 14.53
C LYS A 95 71.07 -9.64 15.14
N ALA A 96 71.04 -10.64 16.02
CA ALA A 96 69.83 -11.07 16.70
C ALA A 96 69.24 -10.00 17.65
N GLU A 97 70.07 -9.16 18.28
CA GLU A 97 69.58 -8.03 19.10
C GLU A 97 68.96 -6.92 18.26
N VAL A 98 69.52 -6.63 17.08
CA VAL A 98 68.95 -5.69 16.11
C VAL A 98 67.61 -6.21 15.56
N GLU A 99 67.50 -7.51 15.28
CA GLU A 99 66.24 -8.14 14.87
C GLU A 99 65.20 -8.15 16.00
N ARG A 100 65.59 -8.54 17.23
CA ARG A 100 64.75 -8.44 18.43
C ARG A 100 64.20 -7.02 18.64
N LYS A 101 65.01 -5.99 18.34
CA LYS A 101 64.55 -4.60 18.38
C LYS A 101 63.53 -4.31 17.27
N LYS A 102 63.82 -4.66 16.00
CA LYS A 102 62.88 -4.48 14.87
C LYS A 102 61.51 -5.11 15.16
N PHE A 103 61.49 -6.36 15.64
CA PHE A 103 60.24 -7.06 15.97
C PHE A 103 59.50 -6.39 17.15
N ARG A 104 60.21 -5.85 18.14
CA ARG A 104 59.59 -5.09 19.23
C ARG A 104 58.97 -3.78 18.75
N ASP A 105 59.68 -3.05 17.89
CA ASP A 105 59.20 -1.78 17.33
C ASP A 105 57.97 -2.02 16.41
N GLN A 106 57.97 -3.11 15.63
CA GLN A 106 56.81 -3.58 14.85
C GLN A 106 55.63 -4.00 15.74
N PHE A 107 55.87 -4.73 16.84
CA PHE A 107 54.83 -5.14 17.78
C PHE A 107 54.13 -3.92 18.41
N LEU A 108 54.91 -2.93 18.87
CA LEU A 108 54.37 -1.70 19.46
C LEU A 108 53.54 -0.89 18.46
N TYR A 109 53.95 -0.86 17.20
CA TYR A 109 53.17 -0.24 16.13
C TYR A 109 51.82 -0.95 15.90
N ALA A 110 51.84 -2.29 15.78
CA ALA A 110 50.63 -3.08 15.61
C ALA A 110 49.68 -3.00 16.84
N GLU A 111 50.23 -2.89 18.06
CA GLU A 111 49.46 -2.66 19.29
C GLU A 111 48.79 -1.27 19.28
N GLN A 112 49.49 -0.23 18.82
CA GLN A 112 48.93 1.11 18.64
C GLN A 112 47.83 1.15 17.55
N GLU A 113 48.04 0.49 16.42
CA GLU A 113 47.02 0.38 15.37
C GLU A 113 45.77 -0.38 15.85
N LEU A 114 45.96 -1.47 16.60
CA LEU A 114 44.87 -2.24 17.20
C LEU A 114 44.09 -1.42 18.24
N ALA A 115 44.77 -0.62 19.05
CA ALA A 115 44.12 0.30 19.99
C ALA A 115 43.31 1.37 19.24
N ALA A 116 43.87 1.96 18.18
CA ALA A 116 43.17 2.93 17.33
C ALA A 116 41.98 2.30 16.57
N ALA A 117 42.09 1.04 16.15
CA ALA A 117 40.99 0.30 15.53
C ALA A 117 39.84 0.06 16.51
N LYS A 118 40.13 -0.41 17.73
CA LYS A 118 39.13 -0.59 18.80
C LYS A 118 38.44 0.73 19.17
N GLY A 119 39.17 1.85 19.21
CA GLY A 119 38.59 3.17 19.43
C GLY A 119 37.61 3.60 18.33
N ARG A 120 37.93 3.30 17.05
CA ARG A 120 37.01 3.54 15.93
C ARG A 120 35.77 2.63 15.99
N GLU A 121 35.96 1.36 16.33
CA GLU A 121 34.88 0.38 16.52
C GLU A 121 33.91 0.79 17.65
N GLN A 122 34.44 1.25 18.78
CA GLN A 122 33.65 1.76 19.90
C GLN A 122 32.84 3.00 19.51
N MET A 123 33.45 4.01 18.87
CA MET A 123 32.70 5.18 18.39
C MET A 123 31.61 4.83 17.37
N LEU A 124 31.86 3.85 16.48
CA LEU A 124 30.86 3.36 15.54
C LEU A 124 29.70 2.65 16.26
N HIS A 125 30.01 1.86 17.30
CA HIS A 125 29.01 1.19 18.12
C HIS A 125 28.14 2.18 18.91
N ASP A 126 28.75 3.18 19.54
CA ASP A 126 28.05 4.24 20.28
C ASP A 126 27.18 5.09 19.36
N GLN A 127 27.66 5.41 18.15
CA GLN A 127 26.88 6.12 17.13
C GLN A 127 25.66 5.30 16.69
N LEU A 128 25.85 4.01 16.39
CA LEU A 128 24.76 3.11 15.98
C LEU A 128 23.74 2.91 17.10
N LEU A 129 24.20 2.74 18.34
CA LEU A 129 23.34 2.62 19.52
C LEU A 129 22.51 3.90 19.74
N LYS A 130 23.12 5.07 19.54
CA LYS A 130 22.41 6.35 19.58
C LYS A 130 21.37 6.46 18.46
N GLU A 131 21.70 6.11 17.23
CA GLU A 131 20.77 6.17 16.10
C GLU A 131 19.57 5.22 16.29
N VAL A 132 19.82 4.01 16.82
CA VAL A 132 18.75 3.08 17.21
C VAL A 132 17.85 3.70 18.28
N ASN A 133 18.41 4.27 19.34
CA ASN A 133 17.62 4.93 20.41
C ASN A 133 16.81 6.14 19.87
N ASP A 134 17.44 7.01 19.09
CA ASP A 134 16.79 8.16 18.45
C ASP A 134 15.65 7.72 17.51
N SER A 135 15.80 6.60 16.80
CA SER A 135 14.75 6.03 15.96
C SER A 135 13.60 5.44 16.78
N GLN A 136 13.92 4.71 17.86
CA GLN A 136 12.94 4.10 18.76
C GLN A 136 12.10 5.17 19.48
N GLU A 137 12.70 6.30 19.88
CA GLU A 137 11.96 7.46 20.39
C GLU A 137 11.01 8.06 19.36
N ARG A 138 11.44 8.20 18.09
CA ARG A 138 10.57 8.70 17.00
C ARG A 138 9.37 7.78 16.78
N PHE A 139 9.60 6.46 16.71
CA PHE A 139 8.51 5.48 16.59
C PHE A 139 7.57 5.50 17.80
N LYS A 140 8.09 5.66 19.03
CA LYS A 140 7.26 5.80 20.23
C LYS A 140 6.36 7.03 20.17
N LYS A 141 6.90 8.19 19.79
CA LYS A 141 6.15 9.46 19.64
C LYS A 141 5.11 9.38 18.50
N GLN A 142 5.42 8.66 17.42
CA GLN A 142 4.45 8.35 16.36
C GLN A 142 3.32 7.41 16.84
N LEU A 143 3.64 6.42 17.68
CA LEU A 143 2.64 5.51 18.24
C LEU A 143 1.73 6.23 19.25
N GLU A 144 2.28 7.11 20.08
CA GLU A 144 1.55 7.96 21.02
C GLU A 144 0.57 8.90 20.29
N THR A 145 1.04 9.63 19.27
CA THR A 145 0.18 10.51 18.45
C THR A 145 -0.87 9.75 17.65
N ASN A 146 -0.58 8.54 17.14
CA ASN A 146 -1.58 7.69 16.48
C ASN A 146 -2.67 7.22 17.46
N ASN A 147 -2.31 6.85 18.69
CA ASN A 147 -3.29 6.52 19.73
C ASN A 147 -4.16 7.73 20.12
N GLU A 148 -3.61 8.94 20.19
CA GLU A 148 -4.42 10.15 20.37
C GLU A 148 -5.40 10.39 19.22
N LEU A 149 -4.95 10.25 17.96
CA LEU A 149 -5.79 10.42 16.77
C LEU A 149 -6.90 9.38 16.73
N LYS A 150 -6.63 8.14 17.13
CA LYS A 150 -7.63 7.08 17.29
C LYS A 150 -8.65 7.42 18.38
N GLY A 151 -8.22 8.02 19.49
CA GLY A 151 -9.12 8.54 20.53
C GLY A 151 -10.01 9.69 20.04
N LYS A 152 -9.43 10.65 19.30
CA LYS A 152 -10.15 11.75 18.66
C LYS A 152 -11.20 11.23 17.65
N LEU A 153 -10.82 10.27 16.80
CA LEU A 153 -11.74 9.62 15.85
C LEU A 153 -12.90 8.89 16.55
N GLN A 154 -12.63 8.17 17.65
CA GLN A 154 -13.68 7.50 18.42
C GLN A 154 -14.66 8.50 19.06
N ASN A 155 -14.16 9.66 19.50
CA ASN A 155 -15.00 10.74 20.02
C ASN A 155 -15.88 11.35 18.91
N GLU A 156 -15.33 11.62 17.73
CA GLU A 156 -16.11 12.11 16.58
C GLU A 156 -17.19 11.10 16.13
N LEU A 157 -16.88 9.80 16.09
CA LEU A 157 -17.87 8.75 15.83
C LEU A 157 -18.99 8.74 16.89
N ASN A 158 -18.65 8.93 18.16
CA ASN A 158 -19.62 9.00 19.25
C ASN A 158 -20.47 10.29 19.18
N LEU A 159 -19.92 11.42 18.75
CA LEU A 159 -20.64 12.68 18.53
C LEU A 159 -21.56 12.58 17.31
N ARG A 160 -21.08 12.05 16.19
CA ARG A 160 -21.87 11.79 14.98
C ARG A 160 -23.06 10.90 15.28
N LYS A 161 -22.87 9.78 15.99
CA LYS A 161 -23.96 8.87 16.37
C LYS A 161 -25.02 9.54 17.25
N LYS A 162 -24.62 10.45 18.15
CA LYS A 162 -25.56 11.26 18.94
C LYS A 162 -26.35 12.23 18.05
N ALA A 163 -25.66 12.98 17.17
CA ALA A 163 -26.30 13.91 16.24
C ALA A 163 -27.29 13.19 15.30
N GLU A 164 -26.91 12.03 14.77
CA GLU A 164 -27.74 11.16 13.93
C GLU A 164 -28.99 10.66 14.66
N SER A 165 -28.85 10.20 15.93
CA SER A 165 -30.02 9.83 16.75
C SER A 165 -30.94 11.02 17.08
N SER A 166 -30.37 12.22 17.21
CA SER A 166 -31.13 13.46 17.41
C SER A 166 -31.84 13.92 16.14
N ALA A 167 -31.23 13.71 14.97
CA ALA A 167 -31.82 13.99 13.67
C ALA A 167 -33.00 13.05 13.38
N ALA A 168 -32.82 11.74 13.57
CA ALA A 168 -33.89 10.76 13.40
C ALA A 168 -35.10 11.05 14.31
N SER A 169 -34.87 11.43 15.57
CA SER A 169 -35.97 11.82 16.48
C SER A 169 -36.57 13.19 16.18
N ALA A 170 -35.94 14.03 15.35
CA ALA A 170 -36.54 15.26 14.83
C ALA A 170 -37.36 15.00 13.57
N GLU A 171 -36.87 14.13 12.68
CA GLU A 171 -37.54 13.66 11.47
C GLU A 171 -38.81 12.87 11.78
N GLU A 172 -38.76 11.96 12.77
CA GLU A 172 -39.93 11.27 13.33
C GLU A 172 -41.00 12.27 13.79
N LYS A 173 -40.61 13.30 14.56
CA LYS A 173 -41.53 14.35 15.03
C LYS A 173 -42.07 15.22 13.89
N ALA A 174 -41.29 15.45 12.84
CA ALA A 174 -41.74 16.19 11.66
C ALA A 174 -42.82 15.39 10.90
N ALA A 175 -42.57 14.12 10.59
CA ALA A 175 -43.55 13.23 9.98
C ALA A 175 -44.83 13.10 10.83
N ASP A 176 -44.68 13.03 12.16
CA ASP A 176 -45.78 12.96 13.12
C ASP A 176 -46.59 14.27 13.20
N ILE A 177 -46.02 15.41 12.82
CA ILE A 177 -46.72 16.71 12.67
C ILE A 177 -47.36 16.82 11.27
N GLU A 178 -46.69 16.38 10.21
CA GLU A 178 -47.25 16.33 8.85
C GLU A 178 -48.46 15.39 8.74
N GLY A 179 -48.42 14.24 9.43
CA GLY A 179 -49.57 13.33 9.55
C GLY A 179 -50.78 14.00 10.21
N LYS A 180 -50.55 14.78 11.28
CA LYS A 180 -51.62 15.56 11.95
C LYS A 180 -52.12 16.70 11.06
N LEU A 181 -51.22 17.41 10.38
CA LEU A 181 -51.57 18.51 9.46
C LEU A 181 -52.40 18.02 8.27
N THR A 182 -52.03 16.89 7.67
CA THR A 182 -52.80 16.28 6.57
C THR A 182 -54.16 15.75 7.05
N GLN A 183 -54.25 15.17 8.25
CA GLN A 183 -55.53 14.76 8.86
C GLN A 183 -56.45 15.97 9.11
N PHE A 184 -55.92 17.07 9.66
CA PHE A 184 -56.67 18.32 9.84
C PHE A 184 -57.12 18.93 8.51
N SER A 185 -56.22 18.99 7.52
CA SER A 185 -56.53 19.49 6.17
C SER A 185 -57.68 18.72 5.52
N GLN A 186 -57.65 17.38 5.58
CA GLN A 186 -58.77 16.55 5.13
C GLN A 186 -60.06 16.81 5.91
N SER A 187 -59.99 17.06 7.22
CA SER A 187 -61.18 17.35 8.03
C SER A 187 -61.82 18.68 7.62
N ILE A 188 -61.02 19.73 7.49
CA ILE A 188 -61.44 21.06 7.01
C ILE A 188 -62.03 20.96 5.60
N GLU A 189 -61.47 20.11 4.72
CA GLU A 189 -62.04 19.94 3.38
C GLU A 189 -63.35 19.15 3.35
N ARG A 190 -63.55 18.18 4.26
CA ARG A 190 -64.86 17.52 4.45
C ARG A 190 -65.91 18.52 4.93
N GLU A 191 -65.58 19.30 5.96
CA GLU A 191 -66.44 20.32 6.55
C GLU A 191 -66.80 21.42 5.53
N LYS A 192 -65.82 21.90 4.76
CA LYS A 192 -66.05 22.83 3.64
C LYS A 192 -67.02 22.26 2.60
N LYS A 193 -66.88 20.97 2.23
CA LYS A 193 -67.80 20.29 1.30
C LYS A 193 -69.21 20.16 1.90
N GLN A 194 -69.34 19.87 3.19
CA GLN A 194 -70.63 19.84 3.88
C GLN A 194 -71.31 21.22 3.89
N LEU A 195 -70.62 22.26 4.35
CA LEU A 195 -71.14 23.64 4.37
C LEU A 195 -71.52 24.13 2.97
N GLN A 196 -70.76 23.76 1.93
CA GLN A 196 -71.07 24.10 0.54
C GLN A 196 -72.31 23.36 0.00
N ASN A 197 -72.59 22.14 0.48
CA ASN A 197 -73.83 21.42 0.19
C ASN A 197 -75.03 22.06 0.93
N GLU A 198 -74.89 22.35 2.22
CA GLU A 198 -75.93 23.01 3.04
C GLU A 198 -76.33 24.38 2.46
N LEU A 199 -75.35 25.21 2.07
CA LEU A 199 -75.58 26.50 1.41
C LEU A 199 -76.30 26.30 0.06
N SER A 200 -75.96 25.24 -0.69
CA SER A 200 -76.64 24.91 -1.95
C SER A 200 -78.09 24.46 -1.74
N GLN A 201 -78.37 23.67 -0.69
CA GLN A 201 -79.72 23.28 -0.29
C GLN A 201 -80.55 24.48 0.14
N LEU A 202 -80.05 25.30 1.09
CA LEU A 202 -80.71 26.53 1.55
C LEU A 202 -81.02 27.49 0.39
N LYS A 203 -80.14 27.59 -0.60
CA LYS A 203 -80.35 28.39 -1.82
C LYS A 203 -81.44 27.80 -2.73
N GLY A 204 -81.62 26.48 -2.74
CA GLY A 204 -82.73 25.80 -3.41
C GLY A 204 -84.06 26.01 -2.69
N GLU A 205 -84.10 25.79 -1.38
CA GLU A 205 -85.27 25.98 -0.53
C GLU A 205 -85.75 27.44 -0.52
N SER A 206 -84.81 28.40 -0.43
CA SER A 206 -85.09 29.83 -0.55
C SER A 206 -85.74 30.17 -1.89
N LYS A 207 -85.22 29.65 -3.02
CA LYS A 207 -85.85 29.83 -4.34
C LYS A 207 -87.26 29.25 -4.39
N LEU A 208 -87.46 28.03 -3.90
CA LEU A 208 -88.78 27.39 -3.87
C LEU A 208 -89.78 28.15 -3.00
N SER A 209 -89.32 28.71 -1.88
CA SER A 209 -90.11 29.58 -1.01
C SER A 209 -90.51 30.88 -1.71
N ILE A 210 -89.56 31.57 -2.37
CA ILE A 210 -89.83 32.77 -3.17
C ILE A 210 -90.83 32.49 -4.30
N SER A 211 -90.66 31.39 -5.05
CA SER A 211 -91.61 31.00 -6.10
C SER A 211 -93.01 30.68 -5.55
N ARG A 212 -93.11 30.07 -4.37
CA ARG A 212 -94.41 29.83 -3.70
C ARG A 212 -95.07 31.14 -3.29
N ILE A 213 -94.32 32.04 -2.65
CA ILE A 213 -94.81 33.35 -2.22
C ILE A 213 -95.25 34.20 -3.42
N SER A 214 -94.52 34.18 -4.54
CA SER A 214 -94.93 34.84 -5.80
C SER A 214 -96.26 34.29 -6.30
N ALA A 215 -96.38 32.96 -6.43
CA ALA A 215 -97.60 32.33 -6.93
C ALA A 215 -98.82 32.52 -6.01
N ASP A 216 -98.61 32.59 -4.69
CA ASP A 216 -99.68 32.94 -3.74
C ASP A 216 -100.04 34.43 -3.77
N LEU A 217 -99.06 35.33 -3.98
CA LEU A 217 -99.28 36.75 -4.19
C LEU A 217 -100.09 37.01 -5.47
N GLU A 218 -99.69 36.44 -6.61
CA GLU A 218 -100.41 36.49 -7.89
C GLU A 218 -101.87 36.00 -7.74
N ARG A 219 -102.12 34.93 -6.96
CA ARG A 219 -103.47 34.46 -6.63
C ARG A 219 -104.26 35.48 -5.80
N THR A 220 -103.62 36.15 -4.84
CA THR A 220 -104.29 37.17 -4.02
C THR A 220 -104.57 38.44 -4.80
N GLU A 221 -103.68 38.88 -5.69
CA GLU A 221 -103.92 40.00 -6.60
C GLU A 221 -105.07 39.68 -7.57
N PHE A 222 -105.08 38.48 -8.17
CA PHE A 222 -106.19 38.07 -9.03
C PHE A 222 -107.53 38.05 -8.29
N ARG A 223 -107.56 37.55 -7.04
CA ARG A 223 -108.77 37.58 -6.20
C ARG A 223 -109.19 39.00 -5.83
N ALA A 224 -108.25 39.88 -5.47
CA ALA A 224 -108.51 41.28 -5.18
C ALA A 224 -109.11 41.99 -6.40
N ASN A 225 -108.50 41.83 -7.58
CA ASN A 225 -108.98 42.38 -8.85
C ASN A 225 -110.36 41.84 -9.27
N CYS A 226 -110.72 40.61 -8.87
CA CYS A 226 -112.07 40.07 -9.08
C CYS A 226 -113.07 40.68 -8.09
N ALA A 227 -112.74 40.74 -6.80
CA ALA A 227 -113.58 41.33 -5.76
C ALA A 227 -113.76 42.86 -5.93
N GLU A 228 -112.78 43.55 -6.51
CA GLU A 228 -112.89 44.96 -6.88
C GLU A 228 -113.91 45.15 -8.00
N LYS A 229 -113.83 44.37 -9.10
CA LYS A 229 -114.82 44.39 -10.19
C LYS A 229 -116.21 43.95 -9.75
N GLU A 230 -116.30 42.98 -8.84
CA GLU A 230 -117.57 42.60 -8.20
C GLU A 230 -118.10 43.73 -7.32
N SER A 231 -117.23 44.46 -6.60
CA SER A 231 -117.61 45.65 -5.84
C SER A 231 -118.03 46.82 -6.73
N GLU A 232 -117.43 47.02 -7.90
CA GLU A 232 -117.86 47.98 -8.92
C GLU A 232 -119.25 47.63 -9.45
N LEU A 233 -119.45 46.38 -9.90
CA LEU A 233 -120.75 45.90 -10.36
C LEU A 233 -121.84 46.00 -9.26
N LEU A 234 -121.49 45.67 -8.01
CA LEU A 234 -122.41 45.82 -6.87
C LEU A 234 -122.70 47.30 -6.55
N LYS A 235 -121.78 48.25 -6.77
CA LYS A 235 -122.06 49.69 -6.65
C LYS A 235 -123.00 50.17 -7.75
N GLU A 236 -122.82 49.72 -8.99
CA GLU A 236 -123.75 50.00 -10.09
C GLU A 236 -125.16 49.46 -9.78
N GLN A 237 -125.25 48.20 -9.36
CA GLN A 237 -126.51 47.59 -8.92
C GLN A 237 -127.13 48.30 -7.72
N LEU A 238 -126.34 48.76 -6.75
CA LEU A 238 -126.85 49.50 -5.59
C LEU A 238 -127.36 50.89 -6.01
N GLU A 239 -126.69 51.59 -6.93
CA GLU A 239 -127.17 52.89 -7.42
C GLU A 239 -128.44 52.75 -8.29
N ASP A 240 -128.58 51.66 -9.06
CA ASP A 240 -129.84 51.32 -9.74
C ASP A 240 -130.95 50.89 -8.75
N LEU A 241 -130.64 50.05 -7.77
CA LEU A 241 -131.56 49.73 -6.66
C LEU A 241 -131.93 50.96 -5.84
N LYS A 242 -131.09 52.00 -5.78
CA LYS A 242 -131.34 53.27 -5.10
C LYS A 242 -132.24 54.20 -5.92
N LYS A 243 -132.20 54.14 -7.26
CA LYS A 243 -133.24 54.72 -8.14
C LYS A 243 -134.57 54.00 -7.91
N GLN A 244 -134.57 52.67 -7.99
CA GLN A 244 -135.76 51.84 -7.74
C GLN A 244 -136.29 52.00 -6.31
N LEU A 245 -135.42 52.22 -5.30
CA LEU A 245 -135.84 52.44 -3.91
C LEU A 245 -136.41 53.84 -3.71
N ASN A 246 -135.94 54.87 -4.41
CA ASN A 246 -136.61 56.18 -4.37
C ASN A 246 -138.01 56.09 -5.02
N GLU A 247 -138.12 55.39 -6.15
CA GLU A 247 -139.38 55.12 -6.85
C GLU A 247 -140.34 54.25 -6.00
N CYS A 248 -139.80 53.23 -5.31
CA CYS A 248 -140.52 52.37 -4.39
C CYS A 248 -140.77 53.03 -3.03
N LEU A 249 -140.01 54.05 -2.60
CA LEU A 249 -140.31 54.85 -1.41
C LEU A 249 -141.50 55.78 -1.64
N ASN A 250 -141.66 56.31 -2.86
CA ASN A 250 -142.89 56.98 -3.25
C ASN A 250 -144.08 56.01 -3.11
N GLN A 251 -144.01 54.82 -3.70
CA GLN A 251 -145.04 53.78 -3.60
C GLN A 251 -145.26 53.27 -2.15
N LYS A 252 -144.18 53.15 -1.36
CA LYS A 252 -144.22 52.68 0.03
C LYS A 252 -144.82 53.73 0.97
N SER A 253 -144.69 55.02 0.66
CA SER A 253 -145.42 56.08 1.37
C SER A 253 -146.95 55.95 1.22
N GLU A 254 -147.43 55.33 0.13
CA GLU A 254 -148.85 54.99 -0.08
C GLU A 254 -149.26 53.70 0.67
N VAL A 255 -148.32 52.77 0.87
CA VAL A 255 -148.57 51.39 1.36
C VAL A 255 -148.23 51.17 2.84
N GLU A 256 -147.44 52.04 3.50
CA GLU A 256 -147.11 51.95 4.94
C GLU A 256 -148.28 52.31 5.89
N LYS A 257 -149.38 51.55 5.77
CA LYS A 257 -150.54 51.59 6.66
C LYS A 257 -150.91 50.23 7.31
N LYS A 258 -150.19 49.09 7.11
CA LYS A 258 -150.76 47.71 7.34
C LYS A 258 -149.91 46.46 7.88
N MET A 259 -148.91 46.57 8.78
CA MET A 259 -148.50 45.55 9.87
C MET A 259 -147.79 44.14 9.62
N SER A 260 -147.31 43.43 10.71
CA SER A 260 -146.42 42.17 10.83
C SER A 260 -146.70 41.29 12.14
N SER A 261 -146.04 40.21 12.70
CA SER A 261 -144.82 39.29 12.58
C SER A 261 -144.81 38.06 13.62
N PHE A 262 -143.73 37.21 13.80
CA PHE A 262 -143.23 36.38 15.00
C PHE A 262 -142.82 34.84 14.92
N THR A 263 -142.41 34.13 16.03
CA THR A 263 -141.37 33.00 16.11
C THR A 263 -141.47 31.93 17.30
N PHE A 264 -140.47 30.99 17.49
CA PHE A 264 -140.07 30.07 18.67
C PHE A 264 -140.52 28.54 18.72
N GLN A 265 -139.92 27.49 19.40
CA GLN A 265 -138.61 27.15 20.09
C GLN A 265 -138.19 25.60 20.17
N GLU A 266 -137.96 24.89 21.33
CA GLU A 266 -136.87 23.83 21.56
C GLU A 266 -137.03 22.80 22.77
N VAL A 267 -136.33 21.63 22.84
CA VAL A 267 -136.17 20.71 24.05
C VAL A 267 -135.06 19.57 23.97
N THR A 268 -134.59 18.94 25.10
CA THR A 268 -133.54 17.84 25.17
C THR A 268 -133.58 16.83 26.38
N SER A 269 -132.83 15.68 26.37
CA SER A 269 -132.48 14.70 27.48
C SER A 269 -131.45 13.59 27.02
N SER A 270 -130.93 12.52 27.70
CA SER A 270 -131.05 11.83 29.03
C SER A 270 -129.71 11.11 29.53
N GLU A 271 -129.67 9.87 30.12
CA GLU A 271 -128.47 9.33 30.88
C GLU A 271 -128.04 7.80 30.83
N SER A 272 -128.58 6.88 31.67
CA SER A 272 -127.75 5.97 32.56
C SER A 272 -127.31 4.54 32.15
N SER A 273 -126.24 3.98 32.79
CA SER A 273 -125.65 2.62 32.51
C SER A 273 -124.45 2.09 33.39
N ILE A 274 -124.30 2.45 34.68
CA ILE A 274 -122.95 2.54 35.30
C ILE A 274 -122.40 1.27 35.99
N LEU A 275 -123.13 0.61 36.92
CA LEU A 275 -122.52 -0.35 37.88
C LEU A 275 -121.87 -1.60 37.26
N ILE A 276 -122.48 -2.19 36.23
CA ILE A 276 -122.00 -3.43 35.57
C ILE A 276 -120.59 -3.27 34.99
N LYS A 277 -120.21 -2.05 34.61
CA LYS A 277 -118.89 -1.74 34.03
C LYS A 277 -117.75 -1.97 35.03
N HIS A 278 -117.99 -1.84 36.34
CA HIS A 278 -116.92 -1.83 37.33
C HIS A 278 -116.35 -3.23 37.62
N LEU A 279 -117.21 -4.24 37.84
CA LEU A 279 -116.77 -5.63 38.01
C LEU A 279 -116.20 -6.24 36.73
N GLN A 280 -116.61 -5.73 35.56
CA GLN A 280 -115.97 -6.08 34.29
C GLN A 280 -114.55 -5.50 34.16
N GLU A 281 -114.21 -4.44 34.91
CA GLU A 281 -112.91 -3.78 34.87
C GLU A 281 -111.87 -4.50 35.74
N GLU A 282 -112.24 -4.99 36.92
CA GLU A 282 -111.32 -5.75 37.80
C GLU A 282 -110.82 -7.05 37.14
N LEU A 283 -111.71 -7.79 36.48
CA LEU A 283 -111.32 -8.97 35.70
C LEU A 283 -110.40 -8.59 34.52
N ARG A 284 -110.68 -7.46 33.85
CA ARG A 284 -109.84 -6.89 32.77
C ARG A 284 -108.42 -6.58 33.26
N ASN A 285 -108.31 -6.10 34.50
CA ASN A 285 -107.04 -5.73 35.15
C ASN A 285 -106.20 -6.97 35.48
N TYR A 286 -106.77 -7.99 36.14
CA TYR A 286 -106.04 -9.24 36.39
C TYR A 286 -105.62 -9.95 35.10
N GLU A 287 -106.46 -9.95 34.06
CA GLU A 287 -106.07 -10.44 32.73
C GLU A 287 -104.92 -9.63 32.11
N SER A 288 -104.78 -8.34 32.44
CA SER A 288 -103.69 -7.49 31.97
C SER A 288 -102.39 -7.77 32.71
N GLU A 289 -102.42 -7.94 34.04
CA GLU A 289 -101.27 -8.31 34.86
C GLU A 289 -100.71 -9.68 34.44
N VAL A 290 -101.59 -10.67 34.20
CA VAL A 290 -101.16 -12.00 33.70
C VAL A 290 -100.57 -11.92 32.29
N ARG A 291 -100.99 -10.95 31.46
CA ARG A 291 -100.37 -10.69 30.13
C ARG A 291 -99.00 -10.03 30.27
N GLU A 292 -98.85 -9.02 31.14
CA GLU A 292 -97.54 -8.40 31.39
C GLU A 292 -96.55 -9.36 32.06
N ALA A 293 -96.99 -10.19 33.01
CA ALA A 293 -96.15 -11.23 33.61
C ALA A 293 -95.64 -12.24 32.57
N ARG A 294 -96.48 -12.62 31.59
CA ARG A 294 -96.07 -13.48 30.45
C ARG A 294 -95.07 -12.77 29.53
N LYS A 295 -95.28 -11.48 29.22
CA LYS A 295 -94.33 -10.67 28.43
C LYS A 295 -92.97 -10.51 29.13
N LEU A 296 -92.96 -10.24 30.44
CA LEU A 296 -91.73 -10.18 31.24
C LEU A 296 -91.00 -11.52 31.27
N LYS A 297 -91.73 -12.65 31.33
CA LYS A 297 -91.12 -13.98 31.27
C LYS A 297 -90.47 -14.24 29.91
N SER A 298 -91.15 -13.96 28.80
CA SER A 298 -90.56 -14.11 27.47
C SER A 298 -89.38 -13.17 27.24
N SER A 299 -89.47 -11.89 27.66
CA SER A 299 -88.35 -10.96 27.49
C SER A 299 -87.15 -11.30 28.38
N HIS A 300 -87.36 -11.89 29.56
CA HIS A 300 -86.27 -12.44 30.37
C HIS A 300 -85.60 -13.63 29.68
N GLU A 301 -86.37 -14.55 29.09
CA GLU A 301 -85.85 -15.69 28.32
C GLU A 301 -85.05 -15.23 27.08
N ASP A 302 -85.54 -14.22 26.36
CA ASP A 302 -84.81 -13.57 25.26
C ASP A 302 -83.51 -12.90 25.75
N ILE A 303 -83.53 -12.24 26.92
CA ILE A 303 -82.35 -11.59 27.52
C ILE A 303 -81.28 -12.62 27.92
N GLU A 304 -81.64 -13.76 28.51
CA GLU A 304 -80.66 -14.82 28.80
C GLU A 304 -80.10 -15.46 27.53
N LEU A 305 -80.92 -15.64 26.48
CA LEU A 305 -80.44 -16.10 25.17
C LEU A 305 -79.46 -15.10 24.53
N LEU A 306 -79.71 -13.80 24.67
CA LEU A 306 -78.80 -12.74 24.20
C LEU A 306 -77.50 -12.71 25.01
N LYS A 307 -77.54 -12.88 26.34
CA LYS A 307 -76.34 -13.01 27.18
C LYS A 307 -75.50 -14.22 26.80
N ALA A 308 -76.13 -15.38 26.54
CA ALA A 308 -75.42 -16.58 26.10
C ALA A 308 -74.69 -16.36 24.77
N LYS A 309 -75.36 -15.77 23.77
CA LYS A 309 -74.75 -15.40 22.48
C LYS A 309 -73.62 -14.37 22.64
N LEU A 310 -73.79 -13.37 23.52
CA LEU A 310 -72.75 -12.38 23.81
C LEU A 310 -71.49 -13.03 24.40
N LEU A 311 -71.64 -14.03 25.28
CA LEU A 311 -70.52 -14.77 25.86
C LEU A 311 -69.84 -15.67 24.81
N GLU A 312 -70.61 -16.31 23.92
CA GLU A 312 -70.03 -17.11 22.84
C GLU A 312 -69.22 -16.24 21.86
N GLU A 313 -69.76 -15.09 21.44
CA GLU A 313 -69.05 -14.16 20.55
C GLU A 313 -67.83 -13.50 21.21
N LYS A 314 -67.85 -13.24 22.52
CA LYS A 314 -66.64 -12.88 23.27
C LYS A 314 -65.60 -14.00 23.23
N GLY A 315 -65.99 -15.24 23.54
CA GLY A 315 -65.09 -16.40 23.46
C GLY A 315 -64.62 -16.76 22.04
N ARG A 316 -65.31 -16.30 20.98
CA ARG A 316 -64.84 -16.33 19.58
C ARG A 316 -63.81 -15.22 19.34
N ARG A 317 -64.12 -13.98 19.74
CA ARG A 317 -63.23 -12.82 19.64
C ARG A 317 -61.91 -13.02 20.37
N GLU A 318 -61.93 -13.44 21.63
CA GLU A 318 -60.74 -13.65 22.46
C GLU A 318 -59.78 -14.69 21.85
N ARG A 319 -60.32 -15.75 21.22
CA ARG A 319 -59.52 -16.72 20.47
C ARG A 319 -58.88 -16.10 19.23
N ALA A 320 -59.67 -15.39 18.42
CA ALA A 320 -59.18 -14.70 17.23
C ALA A 320 -58.11 -13.63 17.55
N GLU A 321 -58.28 -12.88 18.64
CA GLU A 321 -57.27 -11.93 19.15
C GLU A 321 -56.00 -12.67 19.59
N SER A 322 -56.11 -13.82 20.27
CA SER A 322 -54.95 -14.65 20.65
C SER A 322 -54.22 -15.26 19.44
N GLU A 323 -54.92 -15.55 18.35
CA GLU A 323 -54.34 -16.06 17.11
C GLU A 323 -53.67 -14.93 16.32
N LEU A 324 -54.26 -13.74 16.31
CA LEU A 324 -53.69 -12.53 15.71
C LEU A 324 -52.39 -12.11 16.44
N SER A 325 -52.34 -12.19 17.78
CA SER A 325 -51.09 -11.99 18.54
C SER A 325 -49.99 -12.99 18.15
N LYS A 326 -50.31 -14.29 18.04
CA LYS A 326 -49.33 -15.32 17.61
C LYS A 326 -48.85 -15.09 16.17
N LEU A 327 -49.73 -14.67 15.28
CA LEU A 327 -49.35 -14.29 13.91
C LEU A 327 -48.43 -13.06 13.90
N GLN A 328 -48.66 -12.07 14.78
CA GLN A 328 -47.78 -10.91 14.92
C GLN A 328 -46.39 -11.29 15.48
N GLU A 329 -46.32 -12.20 16.45
CA GLU A 329 -45.05 -12.77 16.93
C GLU A 329 -44.30 -13.52 15.81
N GLN A 330 -45.01 -14.36 15.04
CA GLN A 330 -44.43 -15.07 13.89
C GLN A 330 -43.95 -14.11 12.80
N GLN A 331 -44.68 -13.02 12.52
CA GLN A 331 -44.29 -11.98 11.56
C GLN A 331 -42.97 -11.29 11.99
N ILE A 332 -42.78 -11.05 13.29
CA ILE A 332 -41.53 -10.48 13.84
C ILE A 332 -40.38 -11.48 13.70
N CYS A 333 -40.59 -12.75 14.04
CA CYS A 333 -39.60 -13.82 13.86
C CYS A 333 -39.18 -13.99 12.39
N LEU A 334 -40.13 -13.99 11.46
CA LEU A 334 -39.85 -14.02 10.01
C LEU A 334 -39.05 -12.79 9.57
N SER A 335 -39.44 -11.58 9.96
CA SER A 335 -38.70 -10.36 9.64
C SER A 335 -37.27 -10.36 10.17
N ASN A 336 -37.02 -11.01 11.31
CA ASN A 336 -35.66 -11.13 11.86
C ASN A 336 -34.82 -12.18 11.11
N LEU A 337 -35.41 -13.33 10.77
CA LEU A 337 -34.77 -14.32 9.90
C LEU A 337 -34.44 -13.75 8.52
N GLU A 338 -35.33 -12.95 7.92
CA GLU A 338 -35.07 -12.27 6.65
C GLU A 338 -33.88 -11.29 6.74
N LYS A 339 -33.77 -10.53 7.84
CA LYS A 339 -32.62 -9.64 8.10
C LYS A 339 -31.32 -10.45 8.21
N GLU A 340 -31.30 -11.52 9.00
CA GLU A 340 -30.11 -12.39 9.12
C GLU A 340 -29.73 -13.03 7.77
N LEU A 341 -30.71 -13.53 7.01
CA LEU A 341 -30.48 -14.13 5.69
C LEU A 341 -29.98 -13.09 4.68
N SER A 342 -30.46 -11.84 4.76
CA SER A 342 -29.93 -10.72 3.95
C SER A 342 -28.50 -10.30 4.34
N LEU A 343 -28.16 -10.32 5.64
CA LEU A 343 -26.80 -10.09 6.14
C LEU A 343 -25.83 -11.17 5.64
N TRP A 344 -26.21 -12.45 5.73
CA TRP A 344 -25.42 -13.55 5.16
C TRP A 344 -25.27 -13.43 3.64
N LYS A 345 -26.35 -13.09 2.91
CA LYS A 345 -26.29 -12.81 1.47
C LYS A 345 -25.38 -11.63 1.11
N LEU A 346 -25.24 -10.64 1.98
CA LEU A 346 -24.29 -9.53 1.79
C LEU A 346 -22.85 -10.03 1.98
N ILE A 347 -22.56 -10.65 3.13
CA ILE A 347 -21.23 -11.19 3.47
C ILE A 347 -20.73 -12.19 2.41
N MET A 348 -21.59 -13.04 1.87
CA MET A 348 -21.21 -14.00 0.82
C MET A 348 -20.90 -13.35 -0.54
N LYS A 349 -21.44 -12.17 -0.86
CA LYS A 349 -21.05 -11.44 -2.09
C LYS A 349 -19.60 -10.96 -2.04
N ASP A 350 -19.11 -10.63 -0.84
CA ASP A 350 -17.77 -10.10 -0.62
C ASP A 350 -16.69 -11.21 -0.59
N ILE A 351 -17.07 -12.49 -0.62
CA ILE A 351 -16.15 -13.64 -0.54
C ILE A 351 -16.21 -14.49 -1.83
N PRO A 352 -15.26 -14.34 -2.76
CA PRO A 352 -15.27 -15.07 -4.04
C PRO A 352 -15.24 -16.59 -3.90
N GLY A 353 -16.25 -17.25 -4.46
CA GLY A 353 -16.38 -18.72 -4.50
C GLY A 353 -17.11 -19.35 -3.31
N VAL A 354 -17.75 -18.55 -2.46
CA VAL A 354 -18.69 -19.00 -1.42
C VAL A 354 -20.11 -18.91 -1.97
N SER A 355 -20.89 -19.99 -1.84
CA SER A 355 -22.30 -20.07 -2.29
C SER A 355 -23.27 -20.22 -1.13
N CYS A 356 -22.85 -20.85 -0.04
CA CYS A 356 -23.57 -20.94 1.23
C CYS A 356 -22.64 -20.67 2.43
N PRO A 357 -23.17 -20.32 3.62
CA PRO A 357 -22.32 -20.00 4.79
C PRO A 357 -21.35 -21.13 5.18
N GLU A 358 -21.72 -22.38 4.91
CA GLU A 358 -20.92 -23.58 5.15
C GLU A 358 -19.66 -23.68 4.27
N ASP A 359 -19.61 -22.96 3.13
CA ASP A 359 -18.40 -22.87 2.30
C ASP A 359 -17.34 -21.98 2.97
N ILE A 360 -17.72 -21.03 3.83
CA ILE A 360 -16.78 -20.03 4.39
C ILE A 360 -15.65 -20.67 5.20
N PRO A 361 -15.90 -21.61 6.15
CA PRO A 361 -14.83 -22.31 6.86
C PRO A 361 -13.95 -23.16 5.94
N VAL A 362 -14.52 -23.78 4.90
CA VAL A 362 -13.78 -24.58 3.92
C VAL A 362 -12.85 -23.69 3.09
N LYS A 363 -13.36 -22.57 2.58
CA LYS A 363 -12.58 -21.59 1.82
C LYS A 363 -11.47 -21.00 2.68
N PHE A 364 -11.75 -20.63 3.93
CA PHE A 364 -10.75 -20.15 4.89
C PHE A 364 -9.65 -21.19 5.15
N ALA A 365 -10.02 -22.46 5.36
CA ALA A 365 -9.05 -23.55 5.55
C ALA A 365 -8.21 -23.84 4.29
N THR A 366 -8.74 -23.65 3.08
CA THR A 366 -7.93 -23.72 1.84
C THR A 366 -6.94 -22.57 1.73
N LEU A 367 -7.36 -21.34 2.01
CA LEU A 367 -6.50 -20.16 1.99
C LEU A 367 -5.38 -20.25 3.05
N GLN A 368 -5.67 -20.77 4.24
CA GLN A 368 -4.65 -21.03 5.26
C GLN A 368 -3.58 -22.03 4.78
N LYS A 369 -3.98 -23.11 4.10
CA LYS A 369 -3.04 -24.08 3.51
C LYS A 369 -2.20 -23.46 2.39
N GLU A 370 -2.82 -22.64 1.54
CA GLU A 370 -2.16 -21.95 0.43
C GLU A 370 -1.14 -20.91 0.93
N VAL A 371 -1.48 -20.15 1.97
CA VAL A 371 -0.55 -19.22 2.65
C VAL A 371 0.61 -20.00 3.27
N ILE A 372 0.36 -21.08 4.01
CA ILE A 372 1.43 -21.91 4.61
C ILE A 372 2.38 -22.46 3.53
N ALA A 373 1.83 -23.06 2.46
CA ALA A 373 2.63 -23.61 1.36
C ALA A 373 3.45 -22.52 0.63
N SER A 374 2.88 -21.33 0.44
CA SER A 374 3.57 -20.18 -0.15
C SER A 374 4.69 -19.68 0.76
N THR A 375 4.45 -19.56 2.06
CA THR A 375 5.47 -19.18 3.05
C THR A 375 6.61 -20.20 3.12
N MET A 376 6.32 -21.50 3.08
CA MET A 376 7.34 -22.55 3.00
C MET A 376 8.19 -22.41 1.73
N LYS A 377 7.56 -22.23 0.57
CA LYS A 377 8.26 -22.06 -0.72
C LYS A 377 9.14 -20.81 -0.73
N ILE A 378 8.67 -19.68 -0.17
CA ILE A 378 9.47 -18.47 0.02
C ILE A 378 10.69 -18.76 0.90
N GLY A 379 10.50 -19.47 2.01
CA GLY A 379 11.58 -19.92 2.90
C GLY A 379 12.63 -20.77 2.17
N GLU A 380 12.21 -21.75 1.36
CA GLU A 380 13.12 -22.55 0.54
C GLU A 380 13.90 -21.70 -0.47
N THR A 381 13.24 -20.78 -1.19
CA THR A 381 13.93 -19.91 -2.16
C THR A 381 14.93 -18.97 -1.49
N ASN A 382 14.60 -18.44 -0.31
CA ASN A 382 15.49 -17.56 0.46
C ASN A 382 16.70 -18.34 1.02
N ALA A 383 16.49 -19.59 1.47
CA ALA A 383 17.59 -20.47 1.88
C ALA A 383 18.56 -20.80 0.73
N ARG A 384 18.03 -21.06 -0.48
CA ARG A 384 18.87 -21.27 -1.68
C ARG A 384 19.62 -19.99 -2.09
N LEU A 385 18.97 -18.83 -2.00
CA LEU A 385 19.58 -17.53 -2.25
C LEU A 385 20.76 -17.28 -1.29
N LYS A 386 20.55 -17.48 0.03
CA LYS A 386 21.60 -17.37 1.05
C LYS A 386 22.76 -18.36 0.83
N GLN A 387 22.47 -19.57 0.33
CA GLN A 387 23.51 -20.54 -0.03
C GLN A 387 24.35 -20.07 -1.25
N ILE A 388 23.74 -19.40 -2.23
CA ILE A 388 24.42 -18.84 -3.40
C ILE A 388 25.27 -17.62 -3.01
N GLU A 389 24.76 -16.72 -2.17
CA GLU A 389 25.52 -15.57 -1.65
C GLU A 389 26.78 -16.03 -0.89
N VAL A 390 26.66 -16.98 0.04
CA VAL A 390 27.82 -17.53 0.76
C VAL A 390 28.83 -18.21 -0.18
N GLY A 391 28.34 -18.82 -1.28
CA GLY A 391 29.20 -19.36 -2.33
C GLY A 391 29.95 -18.28 -3.12
N LEU A 392 29.31 -17.14 -3.37
CA LEU A 392 29.92 -15.98 -4.03
C LEU A 392 30.97 -15.31 -3.14
N ASP A 393 30.66 -15.08 -1.86
CA ASP A 393 31.60 -14.52 -0.87
C ASP A 393 32.85 -15.40 -0.73
N ALA A 394 32.67 -16.72 -0.62
CA ALA A 394 33.77 -17.68 -0.54
C ALA A 394 34.63 -17.68 -1.82
N ALA A 395 34.01 -17.59 -3.01
CA ALA A 395 34.74 -17.49 -4.27
C ALA A 395 35.51 -16.15 -4.40
N GLN A 396 34.94 -15.05 -3.90
CA GLN A 396 35.58 -13.73 -3.94
C GLN A 396 36.75 -13.62 -2.95
N LEU A 397 36.64 -14.22 -1.76
CA LEU A 397 37.77 -14.37 -0.83
C LEU A 397 38.88 -15.26 -1.41
N ALA A 398 38.52 -16.39 -2.04
CA ALA A 398 39.49 -17.26 -2.70
C ALA A 398 40.23 -16.54 -3.84
N LYS A 399 39.53 -15.70 -4.61
CA LYS A 399 40.13 -14.81 -5.62
C LYS A 399 41.13 -13.83 -4.99
N GLN A 400 40.75 -13.13 -3.94
CA GLN A 400 41.62 -12.15 -3.26
C GLN A 400 42.90 -12.79 -2.71
N ASN A 401 42.80 -13.99 -2.13
CA ASN A 401 43.96 -14.74 -1.66
C ASN A 401 44.90 -15.11 -2.82
N ALA A 402 44.36 -15.64 -3.93
CA ALA A 402 45.17 -15.99 -5.11
C ALA A 402 45.81 -14.76 -5.79
N GLU A 403 45.14 -13.60 -5.77
CA GLU A 403 45.71 -12.33 -6.25
C GLU A 403 46.85 -11.83 -5.34
N ALA A 404 46.76 -12.05 -4.02
CA ALA A 404 47.82 -11.72 -3.07
C ALA A 404 49.04 -12.67 -3.17
N GLU A 405 48.81 -13.98 -3.30
CA GLU A 405 49.86 -14.98 -3.51
C GLU A 405 50.64 -14.69 -4.82
N ALA A 406 49.92 -14.45 -5.92
CA ALA A 406 50.54 -14.09 -7.21
C ALA A 406 51.32 -12.76 -7.17
N ALA A 407 50.94 -11.82 -6.30
CA ALA A 407 51.70 -10.58 -6.09
C ALA A 407 53.02 -10.85 -5.33
N LEU A 408 52.99 -11.66 -4.28
CA LEU A 408 54.17 -12.05 -3.50
C LEU A 408 55.17 -12.86 -4.33
N ASP A 409 54.71 -13.80 -5.15
CA ASP A 409 55.61 -14.59 -6.01
C ASP A 409 56.25 -13.77 -7.13
N LYS A 410 55.53 -12.75 -7.64
CA LYS A 410 56.10 -11.77 -8.56
C LYS A 410 57.20 -10.92 -7.92
N GLU A 411 57.07 -10.56 -6.65
CA GLU A 411 58.12 -9.84 -5.90
C GLU A 411 59.36 -10.73 -5.71
N LYS A 412 59.19 -11.98 -5.27
CA LYS A 412 60.28 -12.98 -5.16
C LYS A 412 61.04 -13.15 -6.48
N ALA A 413 60.32 -13.23 -7.61
CA ALA A 413 60.91 -13.37 -8.93
C ALA A 413 61.77 -12.16 -9.35
N GLU A 414 61.34 -10.93 -9.08
CA GLU A 414 62.16 -9.74 -9.34
C GLU A 414 63.39 -9.66 -8.40
N ILE A 415 63.28 -10.09 -7.14
CA ILE A 415 64.42 -10.21 -6.21
C ILE A 415 65.47 -11.18 -6.78
N LEU A 416 65.09 -12.40 -7.14
CA LEU A 416 66.01 -13.42 -7.68
C LEU A 416 66.60 -13.00 -9.04
N LYS A 417 65.83 -12.32 -9.88
CA LYS A 417 66.28 -11.69 -11.13
C LYS A 417 67.26 -10.52 -10.89
N SER A 418 67.20 -9.84 -9.75
CA SER A 418 68.21 -8.85 -9.36
C SER A 418 69.50 -9.51 -8.84
N GLU A 419 69.37 -10.63 -8.12
CA GLU A 419 70.50 -11.42 -7.59
C GLU A 419 71.31 -12.08 -8.71
N VAL A 420 70.64 -12.66 -9.73
CA VAL A 420 71.28 -13.17 -10.95
C VAL A 420 72.16 -12.10 -11.61
N LYS A 421 71.64 -10.86 -11.79
CA LYS A 421 72.42 -9.74 -12.35
C LYS A 421 73.60 -9.35 -11.47
N ARG A 422 73.45 -9.39 -10.14
CA ARG A 422 74.54 -9.10 -9.19
C ARG A 422 75.68 -10.11 -9.32
N ILE A 423 75.35 -11.39 -9.47
CA ILE A 423 76.33 -12.46 -9.68
C ILE A 423 76.99 -12.34 -11.06
N GLU A 424 76.24 -12.01 -12.12
CA GLU A 424 76.79 -11.79 -13.47
C GLU A 424 77.80 -10.63 -13.51
N LEU A 425 77.51 -9.51 -12.84
CA LEU A 425 78.43 -8.37 -12.72
C LEU A 425 79.69 -8.71 -11.90
N MET A 426 79.53 -9.49 -10.82
CA MET A 426 80.67 -9.94 -10.02
C MET A 426 81.56 -10.91 -10.81
N LEU A 427 80.95 -11.82 -11.58
CA LEU A 427 81.65 -12.78 -12.43
C LEU A 427 82.42 -12.07 -13.56
N SER A 428 81.85 -11.05 -14.21
CA SER A 428 82.58 -10.28 -15.23
C SER A 428 83.76 -9.52 -14.65
N MET A 429 83.62 -8.87 -13.49
CA MET A 429 84.72 -8.18 -12.79
C MET A 429 85.86 -9.13 -12.42
N VAL A 430 85.56 -10.27 -11.79
CA VAL A 430 86.59 -11.25 -11.40
C VAL A 430 87.24 -11.89 -12.63
N THR A 431 86.49 -12.10 -13.71
CA THR A 431 87.04 -12.59 -14.99
C THR A 431 87.97 -11.56 -15.64
N GLU A 432 87.63 -10.28 -15.60
CA GLU A 432 88.52 -9.21 -16.04
C GLU A 432 89.82 -9.14 -15.24
N GLU A 433 89.74 -9.24 -13.91
CA GLU A 433 90.92 -9.31 -13.04
C GLU A 433 91.79 -10.54 -13.35
N ARG A 434 91.16 -11.71 -13.53
CA ARG A 434 91.82 -12.94 -13.98
C ARG A 434 92.50 -12.76 -15.34
N ASN A 435 91.87 -12.05 -16.27
CA ASN A 435 92.47 -11.72 -17.58
C ASN A 435 93.70 -10.81 -17.42
N LYS A 436 93.60 -9.75 -16.60
CA LYS A 436 94.70 -8.81 -16.33
C LYS A 436 95.90 -9.51 -15.66
N LEU A 437 95.64 -10.34 -14.64
CA LEU A 437 96.65 -11.17 -13.98
C LEU A 437 97.29 -12.20 -14.93
N SER A 438 96.47 -12.90 -15.73
CA SER A 438 96.93 -13.89 -16.71
C SER A 438 97.85 -13.27 -17.76
N ASN A 439 97.57 -12.04 -18.21
CA ASN A 439 98.42 -11.32 -19.15
C ASN A 439 99.75 -10.91 -18.48
N ALA A 440 99.71 -10.33 -17.28
CA ALA A 440 100.92 -9.94 -16.54
C ALA A 440 101.85 -11.14 -16.24
N ILE A 441 101.28 -12.32 -15.91
CA ILE A 441 102.05 -13.57 -15.73
C ILE A 441 102.70 -14.00 -17.06
N ASN A 442 101.99 -13.90 -18.18
CA ASN A 442 102.54 -14.22 -19.51
C ASN A 442 103.62 -13.23 -19.96
N GLU A 443 103.52 -11.96 -19.57
CA GLU A 443 104.53 -10.93 -19.82
C GLU A 443 105.79 -11.16 -18.98
N LEU A 444 105.68 -11.42 -17.67
CA LEU A 444 106.83 -11.83 -16.84
C LEU A 444 107.50 -13.11 -17.39
N LYS A 445 106.71 -14.10 -17.83
CA LYS A 445 107.24 -15.34 -18.43
C LYS A 445 107.92 -15.12 -19.79
N ARG A 446 107.55 -14.07 -20.54
CA ARG A 446 108.27 -13.67 -21.75
C ARG A 446 109.60 -13.00 -21.41
N HIS A 447 109.62 -12.04 -20.47
CA HIS A 447 110.85 -11.35 -20.08
C HIS A 447 111.89 -12.30 -19.47
N LYS A 448 111.47 -13.36 -18.75
CA LYS A 448 112.34 -14.45 -18.28
C LYS A 448 113.09 -15.21 -19.39
N ASN A 449 112.68 -15.09 -20.66
CA ASN A 449 113.37 -15.73 -21.80
C ASN A 449 114.41 -14.81 -22.47
N GLU A 450 114.50 -13.53 -22.07
CA GLU A 450 115.33 -12.52 -22.74
C GLU A 450 116.47 -11.99 -21.84
N GLU A 451 116.35 -12.04 -20.50
CA GLU A 451 117.42 -11.64 -19.56
C GLU A 451 117.73 -12.74 -18.52
N ALA A 452 118.90 -13.37 -18.65
CA ALA A 452 119.42 -14.34 -17.68
C ALA A 452 120.31 -13.65 -16.63
N GLY A 453 119.72 -13.24 -15.49
CA GLY A 453 120.46 -12.49 -14.45
C GLY A 453 119.95 -12.57 -13.00
N ASP A 454 118.64 -12.73 -12.75
CA ASP A 454 118.08 -12.71 -11.39
C ASP A 454 116.93 -13.72 -11.20
N GLU A 455 117.30 -15.00 -11.08
CA GLU A 455 116.35 -16.13 -11.11
C GLU A 455 115.47 -16.23 -9.86
N VAL A 456 116.01 -15.93 -8.67
CA VAL A 456 115.39 -16.29 -7.39
C VAL A 456 114.26 -15.33 -7.01
N ALA A 457 114.48 -14.02 -7.08
CA ALA A 457 113.46 -13.03 -6.75
C ALA A 457 112.29 -13.07 -7.76
N SER A 458 112.61 -13.18 -9.05
CA SER A 458 111.63 -13.31 -10.13
C SER A 458 110.87 -14.66 -10.08
N GLY A 459 111.45 -15.70 -9.48
CA GLY A 459 110.79 -16.97 -9.20
C GLY A 459 109.56 -16.80 -8.30
N THR A 460 109.77 -16.31 -7.08
CA THR A 460 108.74 -16.17 -6.03
C THR A 460 107.57 -15.31 -6.49
N VAL A 461 107.83 -14.16 -7.13
CA VAL A 461 106.76 -13.24 -7.59
C VAL A 461 105.84 -13.89 -8.62
N VAL A 462 106.37 -14.69 -9.54
CA VAL A 462 105.52 -15.44 -10.49
C VAL A 462 104.69 -16.50 -9.77
N GLN A 463 105.26 -17.22 -8.80
CA GLN A 463 104.54 -18.24 -8.04
C GLN A 463 103.42 -17.64 -7.16
N GLU A 464 103.64 -16.46 -6.57
CA GLU A 464 102.59 -15.73 -5.83
C GLU A 464 101.45 -15.27 -6.75
N LEU A 465 101.78 -14.71 -7.92
CA LEU A 465 100.80 -14.32 -8.94
C LEU A 465 100.02 -15.51 -9.48
N GLU A 466 100.67 -16.66 -9.70
CA GLU A 466 100.01 -17.92 -10.08
C GLU A 466 99.08 -18.44 -8.96
N SER A 467 99.47 -18.31 -7.69
CA SER A 467 98.58 -18.62 -6.56
C SER A 467 97.36 -17.69 -6.51
N SER A 468 97.53 -16.41 -6.90
CA SER A 468 96.46 -15.42 -6.99
C SER A 468 95.50 -15.72 -8.15
N LEU A 469 96.06 -16.10 -9.31
CA LEU A 469 95.31 -16.55 -10.48
C LEU A 469 94.46 -17.79 -10.13
N ALA A 470 95.05 -18.81 -9.50
CA ALA A 470 94.34 -20.02 -9.09
C ALA A 470 93.19 -19.73 -8.09
N LYS A 471 93.38 -18.79 -7.14
CA LYS A 471 92.32 -18.32 -6.23
C LYS A 471 91.19 -17.63 -7.01
N LYS A 472 91.52 -16.77 -7.98
CA LYS A 472 90.53 -16.10 -8.85
C LYS A 472 89.78 -17.12 -9.72
N GLU A 473 90.45 -18.15 -10.23
CA GLU A 473 89.81 -19.22 -11.00
C GLU A 473 88.89 -20.14 -10.15
N SER A 474 89.21 -20.37 -8.87
CA SER A 474 88.27 -21.04 -7.94
C SER A 474 87.03 -20.16 -7.69
N CYS A 475 87.26 -18.86 -7.45
CA CYS A 475 86.18 -17.89 -7.24
C CYS A 475 85.25 -17.78 -8.47
N ILE A 476 85.80 -17.80 -9.69
CA ILE A 476 84.99 -17.84 -10.94
C ILE A 476 84.13 -19.11 -10.96
N LYS A 477 84.70 -20.29 -10.71
CA LYS A 477 83.94 -21.57 -10.69
C LYS A 477 82.86 -21.61 -9.61
N GLU A 478 83.06 -20.93 -8.49
CA GLU A 478 82.06 -20.77 -7.44
C GLU A 478 80.93 -19.81 -7.87
N LEU A 479 81.26 -18.69 -8.51
CA LEU A 479 80.29 -17.75 -9.06
C LEU A 479 79.51 -18.34 -10.24
N GLU A 480 80.14 -19.08 -11.13
CA GLU A 480 79.51 -19.82 -12.24
C GLU A 480 78.49 -20.84 -11.73
N ARG A 481 78.87 -21.64 -10.72
CA ARG A 481 77.98 -22.61 -10.05
C ARG A 481 76.80 -21.91 -9.38
N SER A 482 77.06 -20.84 -8.65
CA SER A 482 76.01 -20.04 -7.97
C SER A 482 75.06 -19.40 -8.99
N LEU A 483 75.59 -18.89 -10.10
CA LEU A 483 74.81 -18.32 -11.20
C LEU A 483 73.93 -19.36 -11.89
N HIS A 484 74.45 -20.58 -12.11
CA HIS A 484 73.70 -21.68 -12.70
C HIS A 484 72.55 -22.12 -11.79
N GLU A 485 72.82 -22.29 -10.50
CA GLU A 485 71.81 -22.67 -9.50
C GLU A 485 70.70 -21.61 -9.36
N GLN A 486 71.06 -20.33 -9.30
CA GLN A 486 70.09 -19.22 -9.29
C GLN A 486 69.28 -19.13 -10.59
N LYS A 487 69.87 -19.47 -11.74
CA LYS A 487 69.13 -19.55 -13.01
C LYS A 487 68.13 -20.71 -13.02
N GLU A 488 68.50 -21.90 -12.54
CA GLU A 488 67.55 -23.02 -12.43
C GLU A 488 66.37 -22.69 -11.47
N ILE A 489 66.64 -21.99 -10.36
CA ILE A 489 65.59 -21.56 -9.43
C ILE A 489 64.63 -20.56 -10.11
N ASN A 490 65.17 -19.60 -10.86
CA ASN A 490 64.39 -18.62 -11.61
C ASN A 490 63.55 -19.28 -12.72
N ASP A 491 64.14 -20.22 -13.47
CA ASP A 491 63.42 -20.99 -14.51
C ASP A 491 62.28 -21.84 -13.92
N ARG A 492 62.48 -22.45 -12.75
CA ARG A 492 61.43 -23.19 -12.02
C ARG A 492 60.27 -22.26 -11.64
N GLN A 493 60.56 -21.11 -11.02
CA GLN A 493 59.55 -20.12 -10.64
C GLN A 493 58.83 -19.50 -11.85
N HIS A 494 59.54 -19.23 -12.95
CA HIS A 494 58.94 -18.69 -14.16
C HIS A 494 57.89 -19.64 -14.75
N ASN A 495 58.16 -20.95 -14.72
CA ASN A 495 57.19 -21.97 -15.14
C ASN A 495 55.99 -22.07 -14.17
N GLU A 496 56.21 -21.91 -12.86
CA GLU A 496 55.13 -21.88 -11.86
C GLU A 496 54.21 -20.65 -12.02
N ILE A 497 54.79 -19.46 -12.14
CA ILE A 497 54.06 -18.21 -12.41
C ILE A 497 53.25 -18.32 -13.72
N LYS A 498 53.80 -18.95 -14.75
CA LYS A 498 53.09 -19.21 -16.01
C LYS A 498 51.88 -20.14 -15.82
N MET A 499 52.04 -21.23 -15.07
CA MET A 499 50.93 -22.14 -14.74
C MET A 499 49.83 -21.48 -13.90
N LEU A 500 50.20 -20.59 -12.96
CA LEU A 500 49.24 -19.78 -12.20
C LEU A 500 48.52 -18.76 -13.09
N HIS A 501 49.23 -18.12 -14.01
CA HIS A 501 48.65 -17.19 -14.98
C HIS A 501 47.65 -17.89 -15.93
N ASP A 502 47.96 -19.10 -16.40
CA ASP A 502 47.03 -19.89 -17.22
C ASP A 502 45.79 -20.34 -16.44
N ARG A 503 45.91 -20.67 -15.14
CA ARG A 503 44.76 -20.90 -14.24
C ARG A 503 43.91 -19.65 -14.08
N LEU A 504 44.51 -18.50 -13.80
CA LEU A 504 43.81 -17.22 -13.68
C LEU A 504 43.07 -16.86 -14.98
N ASN A 505 43.69 -17.09 -16.14
CA ASN A 505 43.07 -16.90 -17.46
C ASN A 505 41.93 -17.89 -17.76
N ASN A 506 41.90 -19.07 -17.13
CA ASN A 506 40.77 -20.01 -17.22
C ASN A 506 39.59 -19.53 -16.35
N GLU A 507 39.83 -19.13 -15.10
CA GLU A 507 38.75 -18.62 -14.23
C GLU A 507 38.20 -17.26 -14.70
N ALA A 508 39.04 -16.38 -15.24
CA ALA A 508 38.58 -15.14 -15.90
C ALA A 508 37.71 -15.41 -17.15
N ARG A 509 37.87 -16.57 -17.81
CA ARG A 509 36.97 -17.04 -18.88
C ARG A 509 35.69 -17.64 -18.31
N ARG A 510 35.76 -18.33 -17.17
CA ARG A 510 34.60 -18.90 -16.46
C ARG A 510 33.66 -17.81 -15.93
N ILE A 511 34.17 -16.78 -15.27
CA ILE A 511 33.41 -15.61 -14.82
C ILE A 511 32.64 -15.01 -16.01
N LYS A 512 33.34 -14.70 -17.12
CA LYS A 512 32.74 -14.21 -18.37
C LYS A 512 31.73 -15.17 -19.03
N SER A 513 31.63 -16.44 -18.62
CA SER A 513 30.53 -17.31 -19.06
C SER A 513 29.31 -17.21 -18.15
N LEU A 514 29.51 -17.11 -16.84
CA LEU A 514 28.46 -16.93 -15.83
C LEU A 514 27.80 -15.54 -15.94
N ASP A 515 28.56 -14.49 -16.27
CA ASP A 515 28.01 -13.15 -16.53
C ASP A 515 26.98 -13.19 -17.68
N ARG A 516 27.35 -13.85 -18.79
CA ARG A 516 26.48 -14.00 -19.98
C ARG A 516 25.27 -14.89 -19.70
N GLU A 517 25.40 -15.88 -18.82
CA GLU A 517 24.29 -16.71 -18.37
C GLU A 517 23.34 -15.92 -17.46
N THR A 518 23.87 -15.07 -16.59
CA THR A 518 23.11 -14.13 -15.77
C THR A 518 22.30 -13.15 -16.64
N ASP A 519 22.90 -12.57 -17.68
CA ASP A 519 22.19 -11.66 -18.60
C ASP A 519 21.15 -12.36 -19.47
N ARG A 520 21.38 -13.63 -19.86
CA ARG A 520 20.36 -14.48 -20.49
C ARG A 520 19.18 -14.72 -19.55
N LEU A 521 19.45 -15.11 -18.30
CA LEU A 521 18.41 -15.35 -17.29
C LEU A 521 17.62 -14.08 -16.96
N ARG A 522 18.27 -12.91 -16.87
CA ARG A 522 17.58 -11.60 -16.78
C ARG A 522 16.65 -11.37 -17.98
N SER A 523 17.13 -11.61 -19.19
CA SER A 523 16.34 -11.45 -20.43
C SER A 523 15.15 -12.42 -20.48
N GLU A 524 15.34 -13.66 -20.02
CA GLU A 524 14.28 -14.67 -19.92
C GLU A 524 13.25 -14.31 -18.84
N ILE A 525 13.69 -13.81 -17.69
CA ILE A 525 12.80 -13.30 -16.62
C ILE A 525 11.92 -12.18 -17.16
N SER A 526 12.49 -11.12 -17.77
CA SER A 526 11.67 -10.02 -18.30
C SER A 526 10.75 -10.44 -19.45
N LEU A 527 11.13 -11.43 -20.25
CA LEU A 527 10.22 -12.03 -21.25
C LEU A 527 9.07 -12.80 -20.60
N LEU A 528 9.34 -13.56 -19.54
CA LEU A 528 8.32 -14.31 -18.79
C LEU A 528 7.41 -13.36 -17.99
N GLU A 529 7.94 -12.28 -17.41
CA GLU A 529 7.17 -11.23 -16.74
C GLU A 529 6.25 -10.49 -17.71
N SER A 530 6.74 -10.11 -18.89
CA SER A 530 5.93 -9.51 -19.96
C SER A 530 4.79 -10.43 -20.39
N LYS A 531 5.07 -11.72 -20.59
CA LYS A 531 4.06 -12.75 -20.91
C LYS A 531 3.03 -12.92 -19.80
N LEU A 532 3.46 -13.03 -18.54
CA LEU A 532 2.57 -13.14 -17.40
C LEU A 532 1.67 -11.89 -17.27
N GLY A 533 2.22 -10.70 -17.53
CA GLY A 533 1.50 -9.43 -17.59
C GLY A 533 0.56 -9.28 -18.80
N HIS A 534 0.62 -10.18 -19.78
CA HIS A 534 -0.36 -10.32 -20.86
C HIS A 534 -1.33 -11.49 -20.64
N GLY A 535 -1.19 -12.23 -19.54
CA GLY A 535 -2.06 -13.35 -19.18
C GLY A 535 -1.65 -14.70 -19.76
N ASP A 536 -0.43 -14.86 -20.29
CA ASP A 536 0.12 -16.19 -20.60
C ASP A 536 0.28 -17.01 -19.30
N TYR A 537 -0.09 -18.29 -19.34
CA TYR A 537 0.03 -19.20 -18.20
C TYR A 537 0.47 -20.59 -18.63
N SER A 538 1.26 -21.28 -17.79
CA SER A 538 1.58 -22.69 -18.02
C SER A 538 0.43 -23.59 -17.59
N ALA A 539 -0.19 -24.28 -18.55
CA ALA A 539 -1.28 -25.23 -18.30
C ALA A 539 -0.90 -26.42 -17.39
N SER A 540 0.40 -26.64 -17.12
CA SER A 540 0.87 -27.65 -16.16
C SER A 540 0.70 -27.25 -14.69
N ASN A 541 0.78 -25.95 -14.36
CA ASN A 541 0.65 -25.42 -13.00
C ASN A 541 -0.64 -24.65 -12.79
N THR A 542 -1.17 -23.99 -13.83
CA THR A 542 -2.28 -23.04 -13.74
C THR A 542 -3.43 -23.52 -14.61
N LYS A 543 -4.52 -23.99 -13.97
CA LYS A 543 -5.76 -24.37 -14.66
C LYS A 543 -6.71 -23.17 -14.69
N VAL A 544 -6.68 -22.40 -15.79
CA VAL A 544 -7.65 -21.32 -16.00
C VAL A 544 -9.04 -21.90 -16.21
N LEU A 545 -9.98 -21.50 -15.34
CA LEU A 545 -11.38 -21.92 -15.36
C LEU A 545 -12.26 -20.69 -15.58
N ARG A 546 -12.91 -20.59 -16.74
CA ARG A 546 -13.97 -19.61 -16.98
C ARG A 546 -15.32 -20.21 -16.58
N MET A 547 -16.08 -19.54 -15.73
CA MET A 547 -17.44 -19.94 -15.39
C MET A 547 -18.36 -19.71 -16.60
N VAL A 548 -18.78 -20.78 -17.29
CA VAL A 548 -19.52 -20.69 -18.56
C VAL A 548 -20.81 -19.88 -18.43
N ASN A 549 -21.48 -19.92 -17.28
CA ASN A 549 -22.69 -19.13 -17.02
C ASN A 549 -22.49 -17.61 -16.92
N THR A 550 -21.26 -17.07 -16.82
CA THR A 550 -21.08 -15.59 -16.93
C THR A 550 -21.15 -15.08 -18.37
N LEU A 551 -21.27 -15.98 -19.36
CA LEU A 551 -21.75 -15.66 -20.70
C LEU A 551 -23.24 -15.31 -20.74
N ALA A 552 -23.93 -15.15 -19.60
CA ALA A 552 -25.29 -14.61 -19.54
C ALA A 552 -25.44 -13.34 -20.39
N VAL A 553 -24.47 -12.41 -20.36
CA VAL A 553 -24.50 -11.20 -21.19
C VAL A 553 -24.42 -11.52 -22.70
N ASP A 554 -23.55 -12.43 -23.13
CA ASP A 554 -23.47 -12.86 -24.54
C ASP A 554 -24.71 -13.67 -24.97
N ASN A 555 -25.37 -14.35 -24.03
CA ASN A 555 -26.56 -15.17 -24.28
C ASN A 555 -27.84 -14.33 -24.25
N GLU A 556 -27.92 -13.31 -23.40
CA GLU A 556 -28.94 -12.25 -23.39
C GLU A 556 -28.80 -11.36 -24.62
N ALA A 557 -27.57 -11.02 -25.04
CA ALA A 557 -27.32 -10.33 -26.31
C ALA A 557 -27.80 -11.18 -27.50
N LYS A 558 -27.53 -12.50 -27.51
CA LYS A 558 -28.06 -13.41 -28.54
C LYS A 558 -29.58 -13.52 -28.48
N GLN A 559 -30.17 -13.74 -27.30
CA GLN A 559 -31.62 -13.85 -27.12
C GLN A 559 -32.36 -12.55 -27.43
N THR A 560 -31.77 -11.38 -27.16
CA THR A 560 -32.34 -10.10 -27.59
C THR A 560 -32.15 -9.86 -29.08
N ILE A 561 -31.03 -10.26 -29.69
CA ILE A 561 -30.89 -10.26 -31.16
C ILE A 561 -31.90 -11.20 -31.82
N GLU A 562 -32.14 -12.38 -31.26
CA GLU A 562 -33.06 -13.40 -31.78
C GLU A 562 -34.54 -13.03 -31.54
N ALA A 563 -34.86 -12.42 -30.39
CA ALA A 563 -36.14 -11.79 -30.12
C ALA A 563 -36.38 -10.59 -31.06
N LEU A 564 -35.39 -9.71 -31.24
CA LEU A 564 -35.49 -8.59 -32.19
C LEU A 564 -35.62 -9.11 -33.63
N GLN A 565 -34.92 -10.17 -34.03
CA GLN A 565 -35.06 -10.77 -35.36
C GLN A 565 -36.45 -11.39 -35.56
N THR A 566 -37.00 -12.09 -34.57
CA THR A 566 -38.36 -12.65 -34.65
C THR A 566 -39.43 -11.56 -34.58
N GLU A 567 -39.22 -10.46 -33.85
CA GLU A 567 -40.09 -9.27 -33.93
C GLU A 567 -39.95 -8.52 -35.25
N LEU A 568 -38.75 -8.41 -35.83
CA LEU A 568 -38.53 -7.78 -37.15
C LEU A 568 -39.16 -8.63 -38.27
N GLN A 569 -39.10 -9.96 -38.16
CA GLN A 569 -39.80 -10.87 -39.07
C GLN A 569 -41.33 -10.78 -38.90
N LYS A 570 -41.83 -10.81 -37.67
CA LYS A 570 -43.27 -10.70 -37.35
C LYS A 570 -43.84 -9.31 -37.65
N THR A 571 -43.02 -8.25 -37.61
CA THR A 571 -43.40 -6.92 -38.08
C THR A 571 -43.32 -6.79 -39.59
N LYS A 572 -42.36 -7.43 -40.28
CA LYS A 572 -42.39 -7.56 -41.75
C LYS A 572 -43.64 -8.28 -42.23
N GLU A 573 -43.99 -9.42 -41.64
CA GLU A 573 -45.21 -10.19 -41.97
C GLU A 573 -46.47 -9.35 -41.73
N LYS A 574 -46.55 -8.63 -40.60
CA LYS A 574 -47.64 -7.67 -40.36
C LYS A 574 -47.65 -6.50 -41.33
N LEU A 575 -46.49 -5.95 -41.70
CA LEU A 575 -46.39 -4.81 -42.61
C LEU A 575 -46.76 -5.23 -44.03
N GLN A 576 -46.34 -6.42 -44.48
CA GLN A 576 -46.77 -7.04 -45.72
C GLN A 576 -48.29 -7.27 -45.73
N ALA A 577 -48.86 -7.86 -44.68
CA ALA A 577 -50.33 -8.01 -44.56
C ALA A 577 -51.06 -6.65 -44.51
N LEU A 578 -50.44 -5.62 -43.93
CA LEU A 578 -50.97 -4.26 -43.89
C LEU A 578 -50.82 -3.54 -45.24
N GLU A 579 -49.84 -3.91 -46.06
CA GLU A 579 -49.59 -3.42 -47.43
C GLU A 579 -50.53 -4.10 -48.45
N GLU A 580 -50.80 -5.40 -48.25
CA GLU A 580 -51.90 -6.15 -48.89
C GLU A 580 -53.28 -5.55 -48.52
N LEU A 581 -53.46 -5.03 -47.30
CA LEU A 581 -54.65 -4.24 -46.92
C LEU A 581 -54.62 -2.79 -47.45
N LYS A 582 -53.45 -2.14 -47.53
CA LYS A 582 -53.28 -0.76 -48.05
C LYS A 582 -53.55 -0.67 -49.55
N SER A 583 -53.32 -1.78 -50.28
CA SER A 583 -53.72 -1.95 -51.67
C SER A 583 -55.23 -2.26 -51.85
N GLN A 584 -55.98 -2.48 -50.78
CA GLN A 584 -57.44 -2.69 -50.80
C GLN A 584 -58.25 -1.53 -50.17
N SER A 585 -57.66 -0.71 -49.31
CA SER A 585 -58.34 0.44 -48.66
C SER A 585 -57.49 1.72 -48.69
N GLY A 586 -57.83 2.63 -49.60
CA GLY A 586 -57.01 3.81 -49.92
C GLY A 586 -57.10 5.00 -48.95
N ASP A 587 -58.05 5.02 -48.01
CA ASP A 587 -58.37 6.23 -47.23
C ASP A 587 -57.80 6.25 -45.80
N THR A 588 -57.62 5.08 -45.18
CA THR A 588 -57.13 4.97 -43.79
C THR A 588 -55.64 5.33 -43.64
N GLY A 589 -54.84 5.16 -44.71
CA GLY A 589 -53.39 5.33 -44.67
C GLY A 589 -52.93 6.75 -44.29
N LYS A 590 -53.60 7.79 -44.79
CA LYS A 590 -53.22 9.19 -44.58
C LYS A 590 -53.25 9.61 -43.10
N LEU A 591 -54.17 9.05 -42.32
CA LEU A 591 -54.29 9.36 -40.89
C LEU A 591 -53.12 8.80 -40.08
N VAL A 592 -52.67 7.58 -40.43
CA VAL A 592 -51.55 6.90 -39.78
C VAL A 592 -50.21 7.55 -40.16
N ASP A 593 -50.01 7.83 -41.44
CA ASP A 593 -48.80 8.50 -41.95
C ASP A 593 -48.66 9.91 -41.31
N SER A 594 -49.78 10.64 -41.11
CA SER A 594 -49.82 11.91 -40.37
C SER A 594 -49.37 11.77 -38.91
N TYR A 595 -49.96 10.84 -38.15
CA TYR A 595 -49.66 10.63 -36.73
C TYR A 595 -48.20 10.18 -36.50
N ILE A 596 -47.67 9.33 -37.38
CA ILE A 596 -46.27 8.90 -37.34
C ILE A 596 -45.33 10.09 -37.64
N SER A 597 -45.67 10.91 -38.65
CA SER A 597 -44.90 12.12 -38.98
C SER A 597 -44.86 13.12 -37.81
N GLU A 598 -46.00 13.37 -37.16
CA GLU A 598 -46.10 14.26 -36.00
C GLU A 598 -45.31 13.76 -34.78
N LYS A 599 -45.14 12.43 -34.65
CA LYS A 599 -44.31 11.84 -33.60
C LYS A 599 -42.82 11.90 -33.93
N ILE A 600 -42.46 11.76 -35.21
CA ILE A 600 -41.08 11.92 -35.71
C ILE A 600 -40.61 13.38 -35.60
N THR A 601 -41.46 14.38 -35.89
CA THR A 601 -41.09 15.79 -35.70
C THR A 601 -40.83 16.11 -34.23
N LYS A 602 -41.71 15.69 -33.31
CA LYS A 602 -41.52 15.87 -31.85
C LYS A 602 -40.25 15.21 -31.33
N LEU A 603 -39.88 14.02 -31.83
CA LEU A 603 -38.61 13.37 -31.47
C LEU A 603 -37.39 14.11 -32.02
N LYS A 604 -37.47 14.64 -33.26
CA LYS A 604 -36.40 15.49 -33.83
C LYS A 604 -36.24 16.82 -33.08
N GLU A 605 -37.33 17.44 -32.63
CA GLU A 605 -37.29 18.62 -31.76
C GLU A 605 -36.66 18.28 -30.40
N GLN A 606 -37.01 17.14 -29.80
CA GLN A 606 -36.37 16.69 -28.56
C GLN A 606 -34.86 16.48 -28.73
N ILE A 607 -34.42 15.80 -29.79
CA ILE A 607 -33.00 15.64 -30.13
C ILE A 607 -32.33 17.01 -30.29
N ALA A 608 -32.88 17.91 -31.11
CA ALA A 608 -32.32 19.25 -31.31
C ALA A 608 -32.26 20.11 -30.03
N THR A 609 -33.21 19.94 -29.09
CA THR A 609 -33.13 20.63 -27.78
C THR A 609 -32.11 20.02 -26.83
N LEU A 610 -31.81 18.72 -26.95
CA LEU A 610 -30.75 18.02 -26.21
C LEU A 610 -29.37 18.35 -26.78
N GLU A 611 -29.17 18.30 -28.09
CA GLU A 611 -27.95 18.76 -28.78
C GLU A 611 -27.65 20.22 -28.42
N LYS A 612 -28.66 21.11 -28.52
CA LYS A 612 -28.54 22.51 -28.09
C LYS A 612 -28.36 22.68 -26.58
N ARG A 613 -28.62 21.66 -25.74
CA ARG A 613 -28.28 21.67 -24.30
C ARG A 613 -26.85 21.21 -24.08
N GLU A 614 -26.41 20.15 -24.74
CA GLU A 614 -25.03 19.65 -24.72
C GLU A 614 -24.05 20.72 -25.20
N GLU A 615 -24.35 21.40 -26.30
CA GLU A 615 -23.51 22.48 -26.82
C GLU A 615 -23.41 23.66 -25.83
N ARG A 616 -24.50 23.99 -25.12
CA ARG A 616 -24.47 24.96 -24.02
C ARG A 616 -23.67 24.47 -22.82
N TYR A 617 -23.58 23.17 -22.56
CA TYR A 617 -22.68 22.64 -21.54
C TYR A 617 -21.22 22.70 -21.99
N LYS A 618 -20.91 22.43 -23.26
CA LYS A 618 -19.56 22.60 -23.82
C LYS A 618 -19.10 24.05 -23.74
N THR A 619 -19.92 25.02 -24.14
CA THR A 619 -19.56 26.44 -24.04
C THR A 619 -19.37 26.88 -22.58
N VAL A 620 -20.28 26.49 -21.67
CA VAL A 620 -20.14 26.81 -20.23
C VAL A 620 -18.90 26.15 -19.62
N PHE A 621 -18.55 24.92 -20.03
CA PHE A 621 -17.32 24.27 -19.59
C PHE A 621 -16.07 24.99 -20.11
N ALA A 622 -16.05 25.33 -21.41
CA ALA A 622 -14.96 26.09 -22.02
C ALA A 622 -14.75 27.46 -21.34
N ASP A 623 -15.84 28.20 -21.07
CA ASP A 623 -15.79 29.47 -20.32
C ASP A 623 -15.22 29.28 -18.91
N ARG A 624 -15.64 28.24 -18.18
CA ARG A 624 -15.15 27.96 -16.82
C ARG A 624 -13.68 27.56 -16.80
N ILE A 625 -13.24 26.73 -17.74
CA ILE A 625 -11.82 26.36 -17.90
C ILE A 625 -10.98 27.56 -18.35
N SER A 626 -11.51 28.44 -19.21
CA SER A 626 -10.86 29.70 -19.63
C SER A 626 -10.65 30.64 -18.43
N VAL A 627 -11.68 30.83 -17.58
CA VAL A 627 -11.57 31.61 -16.34
C VAL A 627 -10.57 30.98 -15.37
N PHE A 628 -10.57 29.65 -15.20
CA PHE A 628 -9.62 28.95 -14.34
C PHE A 628 -8.16 29.11 -14.83
N ARG A 629 -7.89 28.85 -16.12
CA ARG A 629 -6.56 29.03 -16.71
C ARG A 629 -6.06 30.47 -16.61
N ARG A 630 -6.95 31.46 -16.73
CA ARG A 630 -6.62 32.88 -16.52
C ARG A 630 -6.24 33.16 -15.07
N ALA A 631 -7.03 32.69 -14.11
CA ALA A 631 -6.70 32.82 -12.68
C ALA A 631 -5.36 32.14 -12.34
N CYS A 632 -5.06 30.96 -12.89
CA CYS A 632 -3.75 30.32 -12.71
C CYS A 632 -2.59 31.16 -13.30
N CYS A 633 -2.81 31.79 -14.45
CA CYS A 633 -1.85 32.69 -15.09
C CYS A 633 -1.57 33.93 -14.22
N GLU A 634 -2.63 34.56 -13.69
CA GLU A 634 -2.55 35.75 -12.84
C GLU A 634 -1.98 35.45 -11.43
N LEU A 635 -2.25 34.27 -10.86
CA LEU A 635 -1.81 33.90 -9.50
C LEU A 635 -0.42 33.24 -9.43
N PHE A 636 -0.04 32.45 -10.44
CA PHE A 636 1.19 31.64 -10.42
C PHE A 636 2.19 32.00 -11.53
N GLY A 637 1.82 32.89 -12.46
CA GLY A 637 2.68 33.33 -13.55
C GLY A 637 2.84 32.35 -14.71
N TYR A 638 1.97 31.33 -14.83
CA TYR A 638 2.01 30.36 -15.93
C TYR A 638 0.69 30.29 -16.70
N LYS A 639 0.79 30.50 -18.02
CA LYS A 639 -0.25 30.21 -19.00
C LYS A 639 -0.23 28.71 -19.30
N ILE A 640 -1.27 28.00 -18.87
CA ILE A 640 -1.41 26.54 -19.03
C ILE A 640 -2.23 26.23 -20.29
N VAL A 641 -1.61 25.48 -21.22
CA VAL A 641 -2.27 24.84 -22.36
C VAL A 641 -2.32 23.33 -22.11
N MET A 642 -3.26 22.63 -22.76
CA MET A 642 -3.49 21.20 -22.60
C MET A 642 -3.80 20.64 -23.99
N ASP A 643 -3.01 19.66 -24.40
CA ASP A 643 -2.99 19.12 -25.75
C ASP A 643 -3.02 17.58 -25.68
N GLU A 644 -3.79 16.93 -26.55
CA GLU A 644 -3.87 15.46 -26.60
C GLU A 644 -2.84 14.90 -27.58
N HIS A 645 -1.90 14.10 -27.08
CA HIS A 645 -0.87 13.45 -27.89
C HIS A 645 -1.04 11.93 -27.85
N GLN A 646 -0.53 11.24 -28.87
CA GLN A 646 -0.41 9.79 -28.87
C GLN A 646 1.07 9.44 -28.80
N ARG A 647 1.47 8.66 -27.80
CA ARG A 647 2.84 8.10 -27.73
C ARG A 647 3.06 7.14 -28.92
N PRO A 648 4.32 6.88 -29.33
CA PRO A 648 4.63 5.98 -30.46
C PRO A 648 4.12 4.53 -30.32
N ASN A 649 3.62 4.15 -29.15
CA ASN A 649 2.99 2.87 -28.84
C ASN A 649 1.44 2.89 -28.98
N GLY A 650 0.86 4.00 -29.46
CA GLY A 650 -0.58 4.16 -29.67
C GLY A 650 -1.40 4.52 -28.42
N ILE A 651 -0.75 4.76 -27.28
CA ILE A 651 -1.44 5.18 -26.04
C ILE A 651 -1.71 6.69 -26.09
N PRO A 652 -2.97 7.16 -25.90
CA PRO A 652 -3.28 8.57 -25.77
C PRO A 652 -2.84 9.08 -24.40
N VAL A 653 -2.17 10.25 -24.37
CA VAL A 653 -1.69 10.90 -23.15
C VAL A 653 -1.93 12.41 -23.25
N THR A 654 -2.34 13.02 -22.14
CA THR A 654 -2.51 14.47 -22.05
C THR A 654 -1.17 15.14 -21.77
N HIS A 655 -0.76 16.04 -22.65
CA HIS A 655 0.37 16.94 -22.40
C HIS A 655 -0.13 18.28 -21.85
N PHE A 656 0.66 18.89 -20.96
CA PHE A 656 0.44 20.23 -20.44
C PHE A 656 1.64 21.12 -20.78
N THR A 657 1.37 22.19 -21.52
CA THR A 657 2.39 23.19 -21.88
C THR A 657 2.24 24.40 -20.95
N LEU A 658 3.28 24.70 -20.18
CA LEU A 658 3.36 25.84 -19.26
C LEU A 658 4.28 26.91 -19.85
N GLN A 659 3.71 28.04 -20.28
CA GLN A 659 4.45 29.22 -20.72
C GLN A 659 4.49 30.27 -19.59
N SER A 660 5.67 30.74 -19.22
CA SER A 660 5.83 31.78 -18.18
C SER A 660 5.35 33.15 -18.68
N ILE A 661 4.65 33.93 -17.85
CA ILE A 661 4.30 35.33 -18.18
C ILE A 661 5.53 36.24 -18.31
N TYR A 662 6.68 35.79 -17.79
CA TYR A 662 7.94 36.50 -17.86
C TYR A 662 8.87 36.03 -18.99
N ALA A 663 8.45 35.00 -19.75
CA ALA A 663 9.17 34.49 -20.92
C ALA A 663 9.58 35.60 -21.89
N GLN A 664 10.79 35.50 -22.44
CA GLN A 664 11.32 36.44 -23.44
C GLN A 664 11.00 36.00 -24.88
N ASN A 665 10.91 34.68 -25.11
CA ASN A 665 10.61 34.06 -26.40
C ASN A 665 9.46 33.05 -26.27
N ASP A 666 8.72 32.77 -27.37
CA ASP A 666 7.65 31.76 -27.37
C ASP A 666 8.16 30.31 -27.17
N ASP A 667 9.46 30.08 -27.40
CA ASP A 667 10.13 28.79 -27.17
C ASP A 667 10.42 28.51 -25.67
N GLU A 668 10.27 29.50 -24.78
CA GLU A 668 10.45 29.37 -23.33
C GLU A 668 9.21 28.74 -22.66
N LYS A 669 8.92 27.52 -23.07
CA LYS A 669 7.81 26.68 -22.61
C LYS A 669 8.31 25.43 -21.92
N LEU A 670 7.68 25.08 -20.79
CA LEU A 670 7.86 23.80 -20.13
C LEU A 670 6.77 22.84 -20.61
N GLU A 671 7.16 21.62 -20.97
CA GLU A 671 6.22 20.57 -21.42
C GLU A 671 6.18 19.43 -20.40
N PHE A 672 4.97 18.99 -20.04
CA PHE A 672 4.75 17.93 -19.07
C PHE A 672 3.80 16.87 -19.62
N GLU A 673 4.13 15.60 -19.41
CA GLU A 673 3.28 14.46 -19.69
C GLU A 673 2.51 14.07 -18.42
N TYR A 674 1.18 13.94 -18.50
CA TYR A 674 0.34 13.54 -17.36
C TYR A 674 -0.31 12.17 -17.60
N GLU A 675 -0.03 11.22 -16.71
CA GLU A 675 -0.51 9.85 -16.78
C GLU A 675 -1.03 9.39 -15.40
N SER A 676 -2.35 9.21 -15.28
CA SER A 676 -3.03 8.60 -14.13
C SER A 676 -2.67 9.15 -12.74
N GLY A 677 -2.34 10.45 -12.65
CA GLY A 677 -1.96 11.12 -11.39
C GLY A 677 -0.47 11.45 -11.27
N ASN A 678 0.38 10.86 -12.12
CA ASN A 678 1.80 11.20 -12.22
C ASN A 678 2.01 12.29 -13.28
N THR A 679 2.93 13.23 -13.01
CA THR A 679 3.33 14.29 -13.95
C THR A 679 4.82 14.20 -14.20
N ASN A 680 5.22 13.87 -15.42
CA ASN A 680 6.61 13.81 -15.85
C ASN A 680 6.96 15.09 -16.64
N ILE A 681 8.17 15.64 -16.44
CA ILE A 681 8.67 16.74 -17.27
C ILE A 681 9.34 16.18 -18.54
N LEU A 682 8.99 16.76 -19.70
CA LEU A 682 9.55 16.39 -20.99
C LEU A 682 10.81 17.22 -21.30
N ALA A 683 11.75 16.61 -22.02
CA ALA A 683 12.95 17.28 -22.50
C ALA A 683 12.66 18.02 -23.80
N ASN A 684 12.87 19.34 -23.81
CA ASN A 684 12.78 20.21 -24.97
C ASN A 684 13.94 21.23 -24.96
N ASP A 685 14.08 22.05 -25.99
CA ASP A 685 15.25 22.94 -26.14
C ASP A 685 15.42 23.96 -25.00
N TYR A 686 14.32 24.31 -24.31
CA TYR A 686 14.34 25.17 -23.12
C TYR A 686 14.77 24.42 -21.85
N THR A 687 14.21 23.23 -21.58
CA THR A 687 14.62 22.41 -20.42
C THR A 687 16.01 21.79 -20.58
N ALA A 688 16.54 21.71 -21.81
CA ALA A 688 17.91 21.31 -22.11
C ALA A 688 18.96 22.40 -21.82
N GLN A 689 18.56 23.67 -21.58
CA GLN A 689 19.50 24.73 -21.21
C GLN A 689 20.19 24.40 -19.86
N PRO A 690 21.51 24.63 -19.70
CA PRO A 690 22.24 24.21 -18.50
C PRO A 690 21.62 24.68 -17.18
N GLU A 691 21.14 25.93 -17.15
CA GLU A 691 20.56 26.59 -15.97
C GLU A 691 19.22 25.95 -15.58
N ILE A 692 18.39 25.60 -16.57
CA ILE A 692 17.07 25.01 -16.38
C ILE A 692 17.20 23.51 -16.06
N SER A 693 18.05 22.80 -16.80
CA SER A 693 18.35 21.37 -16.59
C SER A 693 18.87 21.11 -15.16
N HIS A 694 19.78 21.96 -14.67
CA HIS A 694 20.27 21.90 -13.29
C HIS A 694 19.17 22.11 -12.24
N GLN A 695 18.21 23.01 -12.51
CA GLN A 695 17.04 23.22 -11.64
C GLN A 695 16.06 22.04 -11.69
N VAL A 696 15.85 21.41 -12.85
CA VAL A 696 15.06 20.19 -12.99
C VAL A 696 15.69 19.03 -12.21
N ASP A 697 17.01 18.86 -12.29
CA ASP A 697 17.75 17.86 -11.51
C ASP A 697 17.63 18.07 -9.99
N ILE A 698 17.61 19.31 -9.51
CA ILE A 698 17.45 19.62 -8.09
C ILE A 698 15.98 19.50 -7.66
N PHE A 699 15.09 20.31 -8.22
CA PHE A 699 13.73 20.45 -7.72
C PHE A 699 12.80 19.32 -8.15
N VAL A 700 12.94 18.82 -9.38
CA VAL A 700 12.10 17.72 -9.89
C VAL A 700 12.71 16.36 -9.57
N ARG A 701 13.99 16.11 -9.84
CA ARG A 701 14.58 14.77 -9.64
C ARG A 701 15.02 14.47 -8.20
N LYS A 702 15.69 15.40 -7.50
CA LYS A 702 16.16 15.18 -6.11
C LYS A 702 15.11 15.50 -5.05
N LEU A 703 14.29 16.54 -5.26
CA LEU A 703 13.29 17.01 -4.29
C LEU A 703 11.84 16.62 -4.63
N ASN A 704 11.60 15.98 -5.79
CA ASN A 704 10.28 15.52 -6.24
C ASN A 704 9.15 16.58 -6.14
N SER A 705 9.47 17.83 -6.47
CA SER A 705 8.58 18.98 -6.28
C SER A 705 8.58 19.92 -7.49
N ILE A 706 7.69 19.62 -8.44
CA ILE A 706 7.36 20.53 -9.56
C ILE A 706 6.90 21.92 -9.05
N PRO A 707 6.11 22.07 -7.96
CA PRO A 707 5.78 23.40 -7.42
C PRO A 707 7.00 24.21 -6.95
N ALA A 708 8.02 23.56 -6.37
CA ALA A 708 9.25 24.25 -5.98
C ALA A 708 10.08 24.67 -7.21
N PHE A 709 10.15 23.81 -8.23
CA PHE A 709 10.78 24.12 -9.52
C PHE A 709 10.15 25.35 -10.17
N THR A 710 8.82 25.31 -10.38
CA THR A 710 8.10 26.38 -11.08
C THR A 710 8.10 27.69 -10.29
N ALA A 711 8.03 27.66 -8.96
CA ALA A 711 8.16 28.85 -8.12
C ALA A 711 9.55 29.49 -8.22
N ASN A 712 10.63 28.69 -8.17
CA ASN A 712 11.99 29.20 -8.32
C ASN A 712 12.19 29.84 -9.71
N LEU A 713 11.73 29.16 -10.76
CA LEU A 713 11.83 29.64 -12.13
C LEU A 713 11.01 30.92 -12.37
N THR A 714 9.84 31.08 -11.75
CA THR A 714 9.06 32.33 -11.83
C THR A 714 9.82 33.50 -11.22
N VAL A 715 10.40 33.32 -10.03
CA VAL A 715 11.20 34.36 -9.36
C VAL A 715 12.44 34.71 -10.19
N GLU A 716 13.14 33.72 -10.74
CA GLU A 716 14.32 33.98 -11.56
C GLU A 716 13.96 34.67 -12.89
N SER A 717 12.92 34.22 -13.58
CA SER A 717 12.43 34.84 -14.82
C SER A 717 11.97 36.28 -14.60
N PHE A 718 11.30 36.54 -13.47
CA PHE A 718 10.93 37.90 -13.06
C PHE A 718 12.17 38.78 -12.82
N ASN A 719 13.18 38.27 -12.10
CA ASN A 719 14.43 38.99 -11.85
C ASN A 719 15.18 39.28 -13.16
N ARG A 720 15.32 38.29 -14.06
CA ARG A 720 15.92 38.46 -15.40
C ARG A 720 15.19 39.53 -16.24
N ARG A 721 13.87 39.70 -16.04
CA ARG A 721 13.02 40.68 -16.76
C ARG A 721 12.93 42.05 -16.07
N THR A 722 13.38 42.19 -14.83
CA THR A 722 13.38 43.48 -14.08
C THR A 722 14.78 44.04 -13.82
N LEU A 723 15.82 43.28 -14.13
CA LEU A 723 17.23 43.69 -14.12
C LEU A 723 17.79 43.95 -15.54
N SER A 724 16.93 43.87 -16.57
CA SER A 724 17.20 44.21 -17.97
C SER A 724 16.30 45.35 -18.45
#